data_AF-A0A7S2GZW9-F1
#
_entry.id   AF-A0A7S2GZW9-F1
#
_cell.length_a   1.000
_cell.length_b   1.000
_cell.length_c   1.000
_cell.angle_alpha   90.00
_cell.angle_beta   90.00
_cell.angle_gamma   90.00
#
_symmetry.space_group_name_H-M   'P 1'
#
loop_
_entity.id
_entity.type
_entity.pdbx_description
1 polymer ?
#
loop_
_entity_poly.entity_id
_entity_poly.type
_entity_poly.pdbx_seq_one_letter_code
_entity_poly.pdbx_strand_id
1 'polypeptide(L)'
;VNSESDAAQHADCITKRMVEVTKVQDDERLEEDWERTWTHRKDYNIGWVPKIMIPVNEELALRLTSEGYNGPMISLLLSADRPPTMSLTVATEPNCSVNLNYLITALRVLQERGAEPVFSLDPCPPWDDMRNGWQNKRFEPTLLNGSKAGEVLFQADYHLKELSMGEYDQAVNGMRNAMDWSEDSNYWDWRAREWFICQNALVERSKDGVLMPQLELAVKAKQQVVDPKTNQLVDVEVDDTDHPLVKYGIDFSHYMDLICERLSVVFHLREYFKAQIVARFIYDSGAKLDPSWIKALPKDVMEELKMPQHRREIGRLHLRVANGEYFTEPDQELGLNIWGVYGGVDMNLNDFDLSEAKENDKEVLPGEPVDLESLSEEELRDLIIQHGGTIPPGITDKPDLIDIMREIIELEQDFWGMISGSGPSCYSPDEQSLLRKIFNPHLSDRRLDKDRFIWPTRDPDYMNKLRRLIQEETVIQEKRKKAFCTPDFAPGQHSPPFPYCWRSKFAVAADTFKPRALGELTAGRLLTKVPTSSVNAETLQSMTKIFDGQTEDGTNYRIYQGGKQEVRTIQEHDQEEEVVVAFSSERAQVSGDTEGRIAGRDAVAQVTFCVGVGGEGPVSRLDSPEQEVEGSCEAMPHYRFFVIIETRSARANHHIVTEMLSDGAVTWEEDPPDMEHRRSRAGMLNHVTCKSLNLQQLKDYRKRYVGKYHPFASASACKQYAQGIFRRAKGEIES
;
A
#
# COMPACT_ATOMS: atom_id res chain seq x y z
N VAL A 1 38.81 31.76 13.08
CA VAL A 1 39.86 31.00 13.79
C VAL A 1 40.09 29.74 12.99
N ASN A 2 41.34 29.56 12.56
CA ASN A 2 41.82 28.61 11.56
C ASN A 2 41.63 27.15 11.99
N SER A 3 41.25 26.28 11.06
CA SER A 3 41.77 24.91 11.03
C SER A 3 41.89 24.43 9.58
N GLU A 4 43.10 24.59 9.03
CA GLU A 4 43.58 24.00 7.77
C GLU A 4 43.67 22.47 7.89
N SER A 5 42.52 21.80 7.82
CA SER A 5 42.43 20.34 7.73
C SER A 5 41.29 19.91 6.80
N ASP A 6 41.09 20.63 5.70
CA ASP A 6 40.27 20.15 4.57
C ASP A 6 41.08 19.13 3.78
N ALA A 7 41.29 17.96 4.38
CA ALA A 7 41.66 16.77 3.64
C ALA A 7 40.51 16.50 2.65
N ALA A 8 40.81 16.54 1.36
CA ALA A 8 39.87 16.30 0.27
C ALA A 8 38.97 15.09 0.60
N GLN A 9 37.73 15.37 1.01
CA GLN A 9 36.75 14.33 1.29
C GLN A 9 36.40 13.67 -0.04
N HIS A 10 36.45 12.35 -0.08
CA HIS A 10 36.11 11.60 -1.29
C HIS A 10 34.65 11.91 -1.69
N ALA A 11 34.39 12.05 -3.00
CA ALA A 11 33.06 12.38 -3.50
C ALA A 11 31.97 11.42 -2.99
N ASP A 12 32.31 10.14 -2.80
CA ASP A 12 31.40 9.14 -2.22
C ASP A 12 31.06 9.41 -0.75
N CYS A 13 32.02 9.91 0.04
CA CYS A 13 31.78 10.26 1.45
C CYS A 13 30.88 11.49 1.56
N ILE A 14 31.07 12.48 0.67
CA ILE A 14 30.20 13.66 0.58
C ILE A 14 28.80 13.21 0.15
N THR A 15 28.69 12.38 -0.89
CA THR A 15 27.40 11.86 -1.37
C THR A 15 26.66 11.09 -0.29
N LYS A 16 27.34 10.19 0.43
CA LYS A 16 26.73 9.43 1.53
C LYS A 16 26.23 10.35 2.65
N ARG A 17 27.03 11.34 3.05
CA ARG A 17 26.64 12.31 4.07
C ARG A 17 25.48 13.18 3.59
N MET A 18 25.46 13.59 2.31
CA MET A 18 24.34 14.32 1.72
C MET A 18 23.06 13.47 1.73
N VAL A 19 23.14 12.19 1.34
CA VAL A 19 21.99 11.28 1.42
C VAL A 19 21.49 11.12 2.85
N GLU A 20 22.38 10.98 3.83
CA GLU A 20 21.99 10.90 5.25
C GLU A 20 21.34 12.19 5.75
N VAL A 21 21.89 13.36 5.39
CA VAL A 21 21.30 14.67 5.75
C VAL A 21 19.95 14.87 5.06
N THR A 22 19.84 14.56 3.77
CA THR A 22 18.59 14.65 3.01
C THR A 22 17.54 13.71 3.59
N LYS A 23 17.90 12.48 3.98
CA LYS A 23 16.97 11.56 4.66
C LYS A 23 16.42 12.15 5.95
N VAL A 24 17.28 12.70 6.81
CA VAL A 24 16.83 13.34 8.07
C VAL A 24 15.89 14.52 7.78
N GLN A 25 16.24 15.38 6.82
CA GLN A 25 15.41 16.51 6.44
C GLN A 25 14.06 16.07 5.82
N ASP A 26 14.06 14.98 5.06
CA ASP A 26 12.84 14.42 4.50
C ASP A 26 11.97 13.77 5.56
N ASP A 27 12.56 13.08 6.55
CA ASP A 27 11.82 12.52 7.69
C ASP A 27 11.17 13.63 8.52
N GLU A 28 11.90 14.71 8.84
CA GLU A 28 11.36 15.91 9.51
C GLU A 28 10.22 16.55 8.71
N ARG A 29 10.41 16.73 7.39
CA ARG A 29 9.37 17.27 6.50
C ARG A 29 8.14 16.38 6.46
N LEU A 30 8.32 15.06 6.41
CA LEU A 30 7.22 14.09 6.40
C LEU A 30 6.43 14.13 7.72
N GLU A 31 7.10 14.32 8.86
CA GLU A 31 6.47 14.49 10.16
C GLU A 31 5.65 15.79 10.22
N GLU A 32 6.23 16.92 9.79
CA GLU A 32 5.50 18.19 9.70
C GLU A 32 4.29 18.13 8.76
N ASP A 33 4.44 17.51 7.59
CA ASP A 33 3.36 17.32 6.63
C ASP A 33 2.29 16.37 7.18
N TRP A 34 2.68 15.35 7.94
CA TRP A 34 1.76 14.45 8.61
C TRP A 34 0.96 15.16 9.70
N GLU A 35 1.61 15.93 10.58
CA GLU A 35 0.94 16.72 11.61
C GLU A 35 -0.02 17.73 11.00
N ARG A 36 0.42 18.45 9.95
CA ARG A 36 -0.43 19.41 9.24
C ARG A 36 -1.63 18.72 8.60
N THR A 37 -1.42 17.58 7.96
CA THR A 37 -2.50 16.78 7.36
C THR A 37 -3.49 16.32 8.42
N TRP A 38 -3.00 15.87 9.58
CA TRP A 38 -3.82 15.47 10.71
C TRP A 38 -4.65 16.63 11.27
N THR A 39 -4.03 17.79 11.45
CA THR A 39 -4.73 19.01 11.88
C THR A 39 -5.81 19.40 10.87
N HIS A 40 -5.51 19.41 9.56
CA HIS A 40 -6.53 19.68 8.54
C HIS A 40 -7.65 18.65 8.57
N ARG A 41 -7.34 17.36 8.76
CA ARG A 41 -8.37 16.34 8.88
C ARG A 41 -9.34 16.64 10.02
N LYS A 42 -8.80 17.01 11.18
CA LYS A 42 -9.60 17.40 12.33
C LYS A 42 -10.43 18.67 12.07
N ASP A 43 -9.81 19.72 11.52
CA ASP A 43 -10.42 21.03 11.36
C ASP A 43 -11.53 21.05 10.30
N TYR A 44 -11.40 20.24 9.24
CA TYR A 44 -12.34 20.17 8.12
C TYR A 44 -13.21 18.90 8.14
N ASN A 45 -13.19 18.19 9.27
CA ASN A 45 -13.91 16.93 9.50
C ASN A 45 -13.63 15.88 8.42
N ILE A 46 -12.39 15.76 7.96
CA ILE A 46 -11.97 14.78 6.96
C ILE A 46 -11.57 13.49 7.68
N GLY A 47 -12.09 12.37 7.22
CA GLY A 47 -11.90 11.06 7.81
C GLY A 47 -13.23 10.44 8.18
N TRP A 48 -13.45 9.24 7.66
CA TRP A 48 -14.68 8.50 7.92
C TRP A 48 -14.73 8.02 9.38
N VAL A 49 -15.73 8.49 10.13
CA VAL A 49 -15.98 8.06 11.52
C VAL A 49 -17.35 7.39 11.57
N PRO A 50 -17.43 6.05 11.37
CA PRO A 50 -18.68 5.29 11.29
C PRO A 50 -19.70 5.66 12.36
N LYS A 51 -19.26 5.70 13.63
CA LYS A 51 -20.09 5.98 14.81
C LYS A 51 -20.80 7.34 14.79
N ILE A 52 -20.27 8.32 14.07
CA ILE A 52 -20.83 9.68 14.01
C ILE A 52 -21.50 9.92 12.66
N MET A 53 -20.94 9.39 11.58
CA MET A 53 -21.33 9.73 10.22
C MET A 53 -22.46 8.84 9.67
N ILE A 54 -22.54 7.58 10.09
CA ILE A 54 -23.60 6.69 9.63
C ILE A 54 -24.91 7.01 10.40
N PRO A 55 -26.02 7.31 9.71
CA PRO A 55 -27.29 7.54 10.37
C PRO A 55 -27.92 6.22 10.84
N VAL A 56 -28.53 6.28 12.03
CA VAL A 56 -29.29 5.17 12.61
C VAL A 56 -30.76 5.31 12.20
N ASN A 57 -31.36 4.19 11.80
CA ASN A 57 -32.73 4.14 11.29
C ASN A 57 -33.80 4.16 12.40
N GLU A 58 -33.49 3.66 13.59
CA GLU A 58 -34.42 3.41 14.70
C GLU A 58 -35.29 4.64 15.05
N GLU A 59 -34.68 5.79 15.32
CA GLU A 59 -35.40 7.01 15.71
C GLU A 59 -36.37 7.50 14.62
N LEU A 60 -35.98 7.38 13.34
CA LEU A 60 -36.82 7.76 12.22
C LEU A 60 -37.95 6.75 12.01
N ALA A 61 -37.66 5.45 12.14
CA ALA A 61 -38.66 4.40 12.02
C ALA A 61 -39.77 4.56 13.07
N LEU A 62 -39.40 4.82 14.33
CA LEU A 62 -40.35 5.09 15.41
C LEU A 62 -41.23 6.31 15.18
N ARG A 63 -40.73 7.32 14.44
CA ARG A 63 -41.52 8.52 14.10
C ARG A 63 -42.46 8.31 12.93
N LEU A 64 -42.07 7.45 11.98
CA LEU A 64 -42.78 7.23 10.73
C LEU A 64 -43.74 6.04 10.78
N THR A 65 -43.64 5.19 11.80
CA THR A 65 -44.54 4.05 12.02
C THR A 65 -45.42 4.27 13.26
N SER A 66 -46.67 3.83 13.19
CA SER A 66 -47.58 3.84 14.34
C SER A 66 -47.42 2.60 15.23
N GLU A 67 -46.83 1.52 14.72
CA GLU A 67 -46.88 0.18 15.33
C GLU A 67 -45.65 -0.19 16.15
N GLY A 68 -44.66 0.71 16.28
CA GLY A 68 -43.38 0.39 16.90
C GLY A 68 -42.54 -0.47 15.96
N TYR A 69 -41.24 -0.17 15.89
CA TYR A 69 -40.32 -0.84 14.97
C TYR A 69 -39.13 -1.40 15.74
N ASN A 70 -38.90 -2.71 15.60
CA ASN A 70 -37.86 -3.46 16.34
C ASN A 70 -36.90 -4.23 15.41
N GLY A 71 -36.85 -3.91 14.12
CA GLY A 71 -35.96 -4.57 13.16
C GLY A 71 -34.56 -3.92 13.09
N PRO A 72 -33.51 -4.65 12.67
CA PRO A 72 -32.20 -4.06 12.41
C PRO A 72 -32.14 -3.35 11.04
N MET A 73 -32.95 -3.80 10.07
CA MET A 73 -32.95 -3.30 8.70
C MET A 73 -34.37 -2.93 8.23
N ILE A 74 -34.49 -1.84 7.48
CA ILE A 74 -35.77 -1.28 7.04
C ILE A 74 -35.89 -1.43 5.54
N SER A 75 -37.08 -1.81 5.06
CA SER A 75 -37.44 -1.75 3.65
C SER A 75 -38.76 -0.98 3.43
N LEU A 76 -39.17 -0.88 2.18
CA LEU A 76 -40.41 -0.26 1.75
C LEU A 76 -41.33 -1.29 1.12
N LEU A 77 -42.60 -1.23 1.51
CA LEU A 77 -43.68 -2.02 0.95
C LEU A 77 -44.52 -1.13 0.02
N LEU A 78 -44.71 -1.58 -1.21
CA LEU A 78 -45.56 -0.94 -2.20
C LEU A 78 -46.94 -1.60 -2.23
N SER A 79 -47.98 -0.86 -1.87
CA SER A 79 -49.34 -1.40 -1.92
C SER A 79 -49.83 -1.61 -3.36
N ALA A 80 -50.80 -2.51 -3.52
CA ALA A 80 -51.49 -2.72 -4.79
C ALA A 80 -52.55 -1.63 -5.10
N ASP A 81 -52.67 -0.60 -4.26
CA ASP A 81 -53.64 0.48 -4.43
C ASP A 81 -53.37 1.31 -5.69
N ARG A 82 -54.39 2.08 -6.13
CA ARG A 82 -54.24 3.04 -7.23
C ARG A 82 -54.67 4.45 -6.79
N PRO A 83 -53.73 5.40 -6.66
CA PRO A 83 -52.28 5.26 -6.83
C PRO A 83 -51.65 4.44 -5.69
N PRO A 84 -50.50 3.79 -5.94
CA PRO A 84 -49.87 2.94 -4.93
C PRO A 84 -49.42 3.78 -3.73
N THR A 85 -49.49 3.19 -2.55
CA THR A 85 -49.09 3.81 -1.28
C THR A 85 -47.83 3.10 -0.76
N MET A 86 -46.93 3.88 -0.16
CA MET A 86 -45.69 3.36 0.46
C MET A 86 -45.88 3.19 1.97
N SER A 87 -45.45 2.06 2.51
CA SER A 87 -45.32 1.84 3.95
C SER A 87 -43.95 1.26 4.31
N LEU A 88 -43.57 1.41 5.58
CA LEU A 88 -42.34 0.81 6.10
C LEU A 88 -42.56 -0.65 6.45
N THR A 89 -41.53 -1.47 6.27
CA THR A 89 -41.50 -2.86 6.72
C THR A 89 -40.08 -3.23 7.20
N VAL A 90 -39.95 -4.38 7.86
CA VAL A 90 -38.65 -4.94 8.26
C VAL A 90 -38.03 -5.64 7.05
N ALA A 91 -36.76 -5.35 6.77
CA ALA A 91 -35.99 -6.08 5.79
C ALA A 91 -35.33 -7.30 6.45
N THR A 92 -35.48 -8.46 5.84
CA THR A 92 -34.75 -9.70 6.16
C THR A 92 -33.46 -9.79 5.36
N GLU A 93 -33.48 -9.29 4.13
CA GLU A 93 -32.33 -9.31 3.24
C GLU A 93 -31.65 -7.92 3.12
N PRO A 94 -30.31 -7.87 3.17
CA PRO A 94 -29.52 -6.64 3.01
C PRO A 94 -29.76 -5.86 1.71
N ASN A 95 -30.05 -6.55 0.60
CA ASN A 95 -30.35 -5.96 -0.71
C ASN A 95 -31.65 -5.12 -0.71
N CYS A 96 -32.62 -5.48 0.14
CA CYS A 96 -33.90 -4.81 0.29
C CYS A 96 -33.84 -3.64 1.27
N SER A 97 -32.74 -3.56 2.03
CA SER A 97 -32.59 -2.55 3.07
C SER A 97 -32.37 -1.16 2.48
N VAL A 98 -32.97 -0.15 3.13
CA VAL A 98 -32.84 1.26 2.78
C VAL A 98 -32.59 2.07 4.05
N ASN A 99 -31.59 2.94 4.02
CA ASN A 99 -31.37 3.89 5.10
C ASN A 99 -32.39 5.04 5.01
N LEU A 100 -33.18 5.25 6.07
CA LEU A 100 -34.27 6.23 6.09
C LEU A 100 -33.78 7.67 6.04
N ASN A 101 -32.66 7.97 6.69
CA ASN A 101 -32.10 9.32 6.67
C ASN A 101 -31.66 9.70 5.24
N TYR A 102 -30.98 8.76 4.57
CA TYR A 102 -30.60 8.87 3.17
C TYR A 102 -31.83 9.02 2.25
N LEU A 103 -32.85 8.17 2.41
CA LEU A 103 -34.06 8.20 1.60
C LEU A 103 -34.84 9.50 1.75
N ILE A 104 -35.05 9.97 2.98
CA ILE A 104 -35.77 11.23 3.24
C ILE A 104 -34.98 12.42 2.66
N THR A 105 -33.65 12.40 2.76
CA THR A 105 -32.80 13.43 2.17
C THR A 105 -32.91 13.43 0.65
N ALA A 106 -32.83 12.25 0.02
CA ALA A 106 -33.04 12.06 -1.42
C ALA A 106 -34.41 12.58 -1.90
N LEU A 107 -35.48 12.23 -1.19
CA LEU A 107 -36.84 12.70 -1.48
C LEU A 107 -36.95 14.23 -1.41
N ARG A 108 -36.32 14.87 -0.41
CA ARG A 108 -36.29 16.34 -0.31
C ARG A 108 -35.57 16.97 -1.50
N VAL A 109 -34.42 16.44 -1.89
CA VAL A 109 -33.64 16.90 -3.05
C VAL A 109 -34.50 16.84 -4.32
N LEU A 110 -35.14 15.71 -4.57
CA LEU A 110 -36.01 15.52 -5.73
C LEU A 110 -37.24 16.43 -5.70
N GLN A 111 -37.86 16.65 -4.54
CA GLN A 111 -39.00 17.56 -4.42
C GLN A 111 -38.63 19.03 -4.66
N GLU A 112 -37.46 19.47 -4.22
CA GLU A 112 -37.03 20.87 -4.37
C GLU A 112 -36.48 21.17 -5.78
N ARG A 113 -35.76 20.23 -6.41
CA ARG A 113 -35.09 20.47 -7.69
C ARG A 113 -35.63 19.69 -8.88
N GLY A 114 -36.31 18.56 -8.66
CA GLY A 114 -36.64 17.61 -9.72
C GLY A 114 -35.40 17.00 -10.40
N ALA A 115 -34.25 17.00 -9.71
CA ALA A 115 -32.99 16.47 -10.20
C ALA A 115 -32.21 15.80 -9.07
N GLU A 116 -31.33 14.87 -9.42
CA GLU A 116 -30.48 14.15 -8.48
C GLU A 116 -29.44 15.04 -7.78
N PRO A 117 -28.96 14.59 -6.61
CA PRO A 117 -27.85 15.23 -5.92
C PRO A 117 -26.54 15.07 -6.70
N VAL A 118 -25.73 16.12 -6.72
CA VAL A 118 -24.36 16.12 -7.22
C VAL A 118 -23.44 16.66 -6.13
N PHE A 119 -22.30 16.01 -5.96
CA PHE A 119 -21.21 16.49 -5.11
C PHE A 119 -19.95 16.68 -5.95
N SER A 120 -19.15 17.70 -5.64
CA SER A 120 -17.92 17.99 -6.36
C SER A 120 -16.90 18.70 -5.45
N LEU A 121 -15.63 18.29 -5.52
CA LEU A 121 -14.49 19.04 -4.98
C LEU A 121 -13.87 19.90 -6.07
N ASP A 122 -14.29 21.16 -6.11
CA ASP A 122 -13.85 22.11 -7.14
C ASP A 122 -12.65 22.94 -6.64
N PRO A 123 -11.58 23.10 -7.44
CA PRO A 123 -10.49 24.02 -7.09
C PRO A 123 -10.98 25.47 -7.04
N CYS A 124 -10.46 26.27 -6.10
CA CYS A 124 -10.76 27.70 -6.00
C CYS A 124 -9.85 28.52 -6.94
N PRO A 125 -10.41 29.47 -7.72
CA PRO A 125 -9.61 30.48 -8.42
C PRO A 125 -8.84 31.40 -7.45
N PRO A 126 -7.67 31.94 -7.83
CA PRO A 126 -6.97 31.72 -9.09
C PRO A 126 -6.26 30.36 -9.10
N TRP A 127 -6.40 29.63 -10.22
CA TRP A 127 -5.83 28.28 -10.42
C TRP A 127 -4.30 28.25 -10.44
N ASP A 128 -3.68 29.44 -10.44
CA ASP A 128 -2.25 29.65 -10.61
C ASP A 128 -1.50 29.51 -9.27
N ASP A 129 -2.20 29.61 -8.13
CA ASP A 129 -1.65 29.43 -6.78
C ASP A 129 -2.07 28.07 -6.18
N MET A 130 -1.77 26.98 -6.90
CA MET A 130 -2.08 25.61 -6.44
C MET A 130 -1.40 25.28 -5.10
N ARG A 131 -0.26 25.90 -4.80
CA ARG A 131 0.49 25.66 -3.54
C ARG A 131 -0.27 26.11 -2.29
N ASN A 132 -1.12 27.12 -2.41
CA ASN A 132 -2.00 27.59 -1.34
C ASN A 132 -3.48 27.44 -1.70
N GLY A 133 -3.76 26.57 -2.67
CA GLY A 133 -5.10 26.40 -3.22
C GLY A 133 -6.09 25.98 -2.14
N TRP A 134 -7.30 26.50 -2.26
CA TRP A 134 -8.46 26.04 -1.52
C TRP A 134 -9.32 25.20 -2.46
N GLN A 135 -10.06 24.24 -1.92
CA GLN A 135 -11.11 23.53 -2.62
C GLN A 135 -12.47 23.90 -2.00
N ASN A 136 -13.47 24.04 -2.86
CA ASN A 136 -14.85 24.23 -2.44
C ASN A 136 -15.56 22.88 -2.41
N LYS A 137 -16.18 22.54 -1.27
CA LYS A 137 -17.13 21.43 -1.19
C LYS A 137 -18.44 21.88 -1.83
N ARG A 138 -18.63 21.56 -3.11
CA ARG A 138 -19.82 21.96 -3.87
C ARG A 138 -20.88 20.87 -3.76
N PHE A 139 -22.00 21.24 -3.15
CA PHE A 139 -23.19 20.40 -3.04
C PHE A 139 -24.32 20.98 -3.88
N GLU A 140 -24.92 20.15 -4.72
CA GLU A 140 -26.10 20.52 -5.50
C GLU A 140 -27.22 19.52 -5.25
N PRO A 141 -28.34 19.92 -4.63
CA PRO A 141 -28.59 21.23 -4.01
C PRO A 141 -27.79 21.46 -2.72
N THR A 142 -27.72 22.72 -2.30
CA THR A 142 -27.00 23.14 -1.08
C THR A 142 -27.59 22.56 0.20
N LEU A 143 -28.81 22.01 0.18
CA LEU A 143 -29.41 21.36 1.36
C LEU A 143 -28.66 20.09 1.79
N LEU A 144 -27.85 19.50 0.90
CA LEU A 144 -26.98 18.38 1.26
C LEU A 144 -25.86 18.81 2.21
N ASN A 145 -25.49 20.10 2.20
CA ASN A 145 -24.45 20.64 3.06
C ASN A 145 -24.82 20.42 4.54
N GLY A 146 -23.98 19.69 5.26
CA GLY A 146 -24.16 19.36 6.67
C GLY A 146 -25.13 18.20 6.93
N SER A 147 -25.79 17.67 5.90
CA SER A 147 -26.56 16.43 6.01
C SER A 147 -25.65 15.20 6.08
N LYS A 148 -26.15 14.09 6.63
CA LYS A 148 -25.43 12.81 6.62
C LYS A 148 -25.17 12.28 5.20
N ALA A 149 -26.11 12.52 4.29
CA ALA A 149 -25.94 12.19 2.88
C ALA A 149 -24.81 12.99 2.25
N GLY A 150 -24.79 14.32 2.43
CA GLY A 150 -23.70 15.17 1.95
C GLY A 150 -22.34 14.79 2.52
N GLU A 151 -22.30 14.42 3.80
CA GLU A 151 -21.06 13.94 4.43
C GLU A 151 -20.55 12.65 3.78
N VAL A 152 -21.43 11.68 3.51
CA VAL A 152 -21.05 10.44 2.79
C VAL A 152 -20.53 10.75 1.38
N LEU A 153 -21.20 11.64 0.64
CA LEU A 153 -20.76 12.05 -0.69
C LEU A 153 -19.34 12.64 -0.64
N PHE A 154 -19.09 13.54 0.31
CA PHE A 154 -17.78 14.17 0.50
C PHE A 154 -16.71 13.16 0.92
N GLN A 155 -16.97 12.36 1.95
CA GLN A 155 -15.97 11.43 2.49
C GLN A 155 -15.63 10.32 1.51
N ALA A 156 -16.62 9.78 0.80
CA ALA A 156 -16.37 8.74 -0.20
C ALA A 156 -15.54 9.29 -1.36
N ASP A 157 -15.92 10.48 -1.86
CA ASP A 157 -15.17 11.19 -2.88
C ASP A 157 -13.73 11.42 -2.45
N TYR A 158 -13.52 12.05 -1.29
CA TYR A 158 -12.20 12.35 -0.76
C TYR A 158 -11.35 11.08 -0.61
N HIS A 159 -11.91 10.02 -0.06
CA HIS A 159 -11.22 8.75 0.13
C HIS A 159 -10.80 8.08 -1.18
N LEU A 160 -11.63 8.17 -2.24
CA LEU A 160 -11.26 7.73 -3.58
C LEU A 160 -10.00 8.45 -4.08
N LYS A 161 -9.84 9.74 -3.78
CA LYS A 161 -8.68 10.53 -4.24
C LYS A 161 -7.43 10.06 -3.52
N GLU A 162 -7.51 9.88 -2.22
CA GLU A 162 -6.39 9.37 -1.42
C GLU A 162 -5.94 7.98 -1.91
N LEU A 163 -6.89 7.10 -2.26
CA LEU A 163 -6.58 5.79 -2.84
C LEU A 163 -5.97 5.93 -4.24
N SER A 164 -6.54 6.74 -5.13
CA SER A 164 -6.03 6.95 -6.50
C SER A 164 -4.62 7.53 -6.52
N MET A 165 -4.27 8.35 -5.54
CA MET A 165 -2.96 8.98 -5.39
C MET A 165 -1.95 8.10 -4.62
N GLY A 166 -2.37 6.92 -4.16
CA GLY A 166 -1.50 6.00 -3.42
C GLY A 166 -1.15 6.49 -2.01
N GLU A 167 -2.02 7.29 -1.39
CA GLU A 167 -1.81 7.75 -0.01
C GLU A 167 -2.14 6.69 1.03
N TYR A 168 -3.14 5.87 0.71
CA TYR A 168 -3.53 4.70 1.45
C TYR A 168 -3.28 3.44 0.62
N ASP A 169 -3.08 2.35 1.33
CA ASP A 169 -3.11 1.02 0.76
C ASP A 169 -4.46 0.79 0.08
N GLN A 170 -4.43 0.13 -1.07
CA GLN A 170 -5.66 -0.18 -1.79
C GLN A 170 -6.48 -1.21 -1.00
N ALA A 171 -7.79 -1.07 -1.02
CA ALA A 171 -8.69 -2.04 -0.38
C ALA A 171 -8.63 -3.43 -1.03
N VAL A 172 -8.03 -3.58 -2.22
CA VAL A 172 -7.87 -4.84 -2.94
C VAL A 172 -6.40 -5.10 -3.24
N ASN A 173 -5.95 -6.31 -2.91
CA ASN A 173 -4.58 -6.74 -3.09
C ASN A 173 -4.18 -6.78 -4.56
N GLY A 174 -3.15 -6.01 -4.90
CA GLY A 174 -2.63 -5.90 -6.27
C GLY A 174 -3.38 -4.94 -7.16
N MET A 175 -4.47 -4.33 -6.67
CA MET A 175 -5.03 -3.15 -7.33
C MET A 175 -3.97 -2.05 -7.29
N ARG A 176 -3.74 -1.42 -8.43
CA ARG A 176 -2.73 -0.36 -8.57
C ARG A 176 -3.41 0.99 -8.42
N ASN A 177 -2.70 1.97 -7.90
CA ASN A 177 -3.19 3.36 -7.89
C ASN A 177 -2.87 4.06 -9.23
N ALA A 178 -3.40 5.26 -9.46
CA ALA A 178 -3.17 6.00 -10.70
C ALA A 178 -1.72 6.46 -10.88
N MET A 179 -0.98 6.68 -9.80
CA MET A 179 0.44 7.01 -9.87
C MET A 179 1.26 5.83 -10.38
N ASP A 180 0.95 4.61 -9.92
CA ASP A 180 1.60 3.39 -10.41
C ASP A 180 1.44 3.25 -11.93
N TRP A 181 0.24 3.51 -12.44
CA TRP A 181 -0.05 3.47 -13.86
C TRP A 181 0.67 4.58 -14.64
N SER A 182 0.80 5.77 -14.05
CA SER A 182 1.52 6.91 -14.64
C SER A 182 3.01 6.62 -14.82
N GLU A 183 3.62 5.91 -13.86
CA GLU A 183 5.03 5.52 -13.97
C GLU A 183 5.30 4.59 -15.14
N ASP A 184 4.50 3.54 -15.28
CA ASP A 184 4.70 2.51 -16.31
C ASP A 184 4.46 3.06 -17.72
N SER A 185 3.50 3.97 -17.86
CA SER A 185 3.14 4.59 -19.13
C SER A 185 4.00 5.81 -19.47
N ASN A 186 4.81 6.29 -18.52
CA ASN A 186 5.47 7.59 -18.59
C ASN A 186 4.48 8.74 -18.88
N TYR A 187 3.24 8.60 -18.41
CA TYR A 187 2.15 9.55 -18.65
C TYR A 187 1.97 10.44 -17.42
N TRP A 188 2.59 11.61 -17.48
CA TRP A 188 2.70 12.55 -16.36
C TRP A 188 2.17 13.94 -16.70
N ASP A 189 1.35 14.10 -17.73
CA ASP A 189 0.78 15.41 -18.09
C ASP A 189 -0.74 15.33 -18.10
N TRP A 190 -1.31 15.22 -16.90
CA TRP A 190 -2.75 15.17 -16.74
C TRP A 190 -3.23 15.94 -15.52
N ARG A 191 -4.42 16.54 -15.68
CA ARG A 191 -5.24 17.13 -14.63
C ARG A 191 -6.59 16.50 -14.79
N ALA A 192 -6.96 15.61 -13.89
CA ALA A 192 -8.13 14.81 -14.14
C ALA A 192 -8.84 14.46 -12.85
N ARG A 193 -10.05 13.96 -13.03
CA ARG A 193 -11.06 13.83 -12.01
C ARG A 193 -11.61 12.43 -12.03
N GLU A 194 -11.85 11.90 -10.85
CA GLU A 194 -12.51 10.61 -10.69
C GLU A 194 -13.88 10.80 -10.06
N TRP A 195 -14.89 10.25 -10.71
CA TRP A 195 -16.29 10.42 -10.35
C TRP A 195 -16.92 9.09 -10.01
N PHE A 196 -17.58 9.01 -8.85
CA PHE A 196 -18.52 7.93 -8.61
C PHE A 196 -19.76 8.14 -9.46
N ILE A 197 -20.18 7.09 -10.17
CA ILE A 197 -21.34 7.12 -11.05
C ILE A 197 -22.20 5.86 -10.90
N CYS A 198 -23.49 5.99 -11.22
CA CYS A 198 -24.36 4.83 -11.40
C CYS A 198 -24.27 4.33 -12.84
N GLN A 199 -23.83 3.10 -13.05
CA GLN A 199 -23.82 2.46 -14.37
C GLN A 199 -25.13 1.77 -14.70
N ASN A 200 -25.81 1.24 -13.67
CA ASN A 200 -27.09 0.57 -13.81
C ASN A 200 -27.92 0.81 -12.56
N ALA A 201 -29.21 1.09 -12.75
CA ALA A 201 -30.19 1.25 -11.68
C ALA A 201 -31.51 0.59 -12.06
N LEU A 202 -32.12 -0.08 -11.09
CA LEU A 202 -33.39 -0.78 -11.24
C LEU A 202 -34.07 -0.86 -9.87
N VAL A 203 -35.39 -0.75 -9.84
CA VAL A 203 -36.20 -1.19 -8.70
C VAL A 203 -36.90 -2.49 -9.06
N GLU A 204 -36.64 -3.54 -8.31
CA GLU A 204 -37.46 -4.75 -8.36
C GLU A 204 -38.52 -4.72 -7.27
N ARG A 205 -39.62 -5.43 -7.50
CA ARG A 205 -40.68 -5.64 -6.52
C ARG A 205 -40.80 -7.14 -6.28
N SER A 206 -40.60 -7.56 -5.04
CA SER A 206 -40.85 -8.94 -4.63
C SER A 206 -42.34 -9.28 -4.69
N LYS A 207 -42.66 -10.57 -4.60
CA LYS A 207 -44.04 -11.08 -4.68
C LYS A 207 -44.97 -10.51 -3.60
N ASP A 208 -44.42 -10.17 -2.44
CA ASP A 208 -45.12 -9.54 -1.31
C ASP A 208 -45.15 -8.00 -1.38
N GLY A 209 -44.57 -7.40 -2.43
CA GLY A 209 -44.61 -5.96 -2.67
C GLY A 209 -43.43 -5.17 -2.10
N VAL A 210 -42.41 -5.82 -1.53
CA VAL A 210 -41.20 -5.15 -1.05
C VAL A 210 -40.35 -4.63 -2.21
N LEU A 211 -39.83 -3.42 -2.06
CA LEU A 211 -38.94 -2.81 -3.05
C LEU A 211 -37.49 -3.24 -2.83
N MET A 212 -36.84 -3.68 -3.90
CA MET A 212 -35.45 -4.12 -3.92
C MET A 212 -34.65 -3.26 -4.90
N PRO A 213 -33.98 -2.20 -4.44
CA PRO A 213 -33.14 -1.38 -5.30
C PRO A 213 -31.88 -2.14 -5.72
N GLN A 214 -31.72 -2.33 -7.02
CA GLN A 214 -30.55 -2.90 -7.66
C GLN A 214 -29.69 -1.77 -8.24
N LEU A 215 -28.38 -1.82 -8.02
CA LEU A 215 -27.46 -0.84 -8.59
C LEU A 215 -26.10 -1.43 -8.95
N GLU A 216 -25.47 -0.82 -9.94
CA GLU A 216 -24.06 -1.03 -10.30
C GLU A 216 -23.34 0.31 -10.18
N LEU A 217 -22.44 0.40 -9.19
CA LEU A 217 -21.63 1.60 -8.94
C LEU A 217 -20.30 1.47 -9.68
N ALA A 218 -19.78 2.58 -10.19
CA ALA A 218 -18.49 2.61 -10.85
C ALA A 218 -17.75 3.93 -10.62
N VAL A 219 -16.48 3.96 -11.04
CA VAL A 219 -15.65 5.16 -11.08
C VAL A 219 -15.32 5.49 -12.54
N LYS A 220 -15.57 6.74 -12.95
CA LYS A 220 -15.20 7.27 -14.26
C LYS A 220 -14.16 8.37 -14.14
N ALA A 221 -13.18 8.36 -15.04
CA ALA A 221 -12.20 9.43 -15.18
C ALA A 221 -12.67 10.51 -16.17
N LYS A 222 -12.44 11.78 -15.84
CA LYS A 222 -12.63 12.95 -16.72
C LYS A 222 -11.37 13.81 -16.67
N GLN A 223 -10.98 14.46 -17.77
CA GLN A 223 -9.87 15.41 -17.78
C GLN A 223 -10.38 16.84 -17.64
N GLN A 224 -9.71 17.63 -16.82
CA GLN A 224 -9.94 19.07 -16.72
C GLN A 224 -9.11 19.78 -17.77
N VAL A 225 -9.79 20.46 -18.69
CA VAL A 225 -9.17 21.32 -19.70
C VAL A 225 -9.62 22.76 -19.51
N VAL A 226 -8.74 23.72 -19.77
CA VAL A 226 -9.13 25.13 -19.78
C VAL A 226 -9.91 25.39 -21.06
N ASP A 227 -11.19 25.75 -20.93
CA ASP A 227 -11.98 26.20 -22.08
C ASP A 227 -11.39 27.51 -22.61
N PRO A 228 -10.90 27.56 -23.87
CA PRO A 228 -10.25 28.75 -24.42
C PRO A 228 -11.19 29.96 -24.52
N LYS A 229 -12.52 29.78 -24.45
CA LYS A 229 -13.49 30.87 -24.53
C LYS A 229 -13.77 31.50 -23.18
N THR A 230 -13.94 30.68 -22.15
CA THR A 230 -14.35 31.13 -20.81
C THR A 230 -13.17 31.28 -19.87
N ASN A 231 -12.01 30.70 -20.21
CA ASN A 231 -10.85 30.55 -19.34
C ASN A 231 -11.19 29.85 -18.02
N GLN A 232 -12.20 28.98 -18.05
CA GLN A 232 -12.63 28.15 -16.92
C GLN A 232 -12.21 26.70 -17.15
N LEU A 233 -11.97 25.96 -16.07
CA LEU A 233 -11.76 24.52 -16.16
C LEU A 233 -13.10 23.84 -16.46
N VAL A 234 -13.13 23.02 -17.51
CA VAL A 234 -14.26 22.18 -17.89
C VAL A 234 -13.83 20.72 -17.92
N ASP A 235 -14.74 19.85 -17.50
CA ASP A 235 -14.52 18.41 -17.52
C ASP A 235 -14.83 17.85 -18.92
N VAL A 236 -13.91 17.07 -19.47
CA VAL A 236 -14.04 16.36 -20.75
C VAL A 236 -13.81 14.88 -20.51
N GLU A 237 -14.55 14.00 -21.20
CA GLU A 237 -14.33 12.56 -21.08
C GLU A 237 -12.94 12.16 -21.59
N VAL A 238 -12.34 11.15 -20.95
CA VAL A 238 -11.04 10.61 -21.35
C VAL A 238 -11.28 9.31 -22.10
N ASP A 239 -11.20 9.38 -23.44
CA ASP A 239 -11.41 8.22 -24.31
C ASP A 239 -10.19 7.27 -24.35
N ASP A 240 -9.03 7.72 -23.84
CA ASP A 240 -7.80 6.93 -23.84
C ASP A 240 -7.84 5.86 -22.74
N THR A 241 -8.05 4.60 -23.14
CA THR A 241 -8.03 3.44 -22.24
C THR A 241 -6.67 3.19 -21.60
N ASP A 242 -5.59 3.73 -22.17
CA ASP A 242 -4.25 3.63 -21.60
C ASP A 242 -3.96 4.71 -20.56
N HIS A 243 -4.82 5.71 -20.43
CA HIS A 243 -4.69 6.79 -19.44
C HIS A 243 -4.69 6.24 -18.00
N PRO A 244 -3.76 6.65 -17.13
CA PRO A 244 -3.60 6.11 -15.77
C PRO A 244 -4.89 6.11 -14.92
N LEU A 245 -5.62 7.22 -14.91
CA LEU A 245 -6.90 7.31 -14.19
C LEU A 245 -8.03 6.50 -14.82
N VAL A 246 -8.01 6.28 -16.14
CA VAL A 246 -9.01 5.42 -16.78
C VAL A 246 -8.76 3.97 -16.38
N LYS A 247 -7.49 3.53 -16.37
CA LYS A 247 -7.08 2.22 -15.84
C LYS A 247 -7.47 2.06 -14.37
N TYR A 248 -7.19 3.06 -13.54
CA TYR A 248 -7.60 3.05 -12.14
C TYR A 248 -9.12 2.95 -11.98
N GLY A 249 -9.88 3.79 -12.69
CA GLY A 249 -11.34 3.77 -12.64
C GLY A 249 -11.94 2.43 -13.10
N ILE A 250 -11.35 1.79 -14.12
CA ILE A 250 -11.73 0.45 -14.58
C ILE A 250 -11.46 -0.59 -13.48
N ASP A 251 -10.26 -0.61 -12.91
CA ASP A 251 -9.89 -1.56 -11.85
C ASP A 251 -10.78 -1.37 -10.61
N PHE A 252 -10.98 -0.12 -10.17
CA PHE A 252 -11.82 0.22 -9.03
C PHE A 252 -13.27 -0.23 -9.27
N SER A 253 -13.80 -0.03 -10.47
CA SER A 253 -15.16 -0.45 -10.84
C SER A 253 -15.29 -1.98 -10.88
N HIS A 254 -14.29 -2.69 -11.41
CA HIS A 254 -14.26 -4.16 -11.40
C HIS A 254 -14.28 -4.72 -9.99
N TYR A 255 -13.56 -4.07 -9.07
CA TYR A 255 -13.46 -4.47 -7.67
C TYR A 255 -14.53 -3.84 -6.75
N MET A 256 -15.51 -3.11 -7.30
CA MET A 256 -16.42 -2.25 -6.52
C MET A 256 -17.12 -2.97 -5.37
N ASP A 257 -17.61 -4.20 -5.57
CA ASP A 257 -18.32 -4.94 -4.52
C ASP A 257 -17.39 -5.31 -3.35
N LEU A 258 -16.18 -5.79 -3.65
CA LEU A 258 -15.21 -6.11 -2.63
C LEU A 258 -14.74 -4.83 -1.89
N ILE A 259 -14.58 -3.74 -2.62
CA ILE A 259 -14.26 -2.43 -2.05
C ILE A 259 -15.39 -1.95 -1.12
N CYS A 260 -16.65 -2.10 -1.52
CA CYS A 260 -17.79 -1.76 -0.66
C CYS A 260 -17.77 -2.59 0.62
N GLU A 261 -17.47 -3.89 0.55
CA GLU A 261 -17.39 -4.70 1.78
C GLU A 261 -16.21 -4.32 2.68
N ARG A 262 -15.12 -3.81 2.11
CA ARG A 262 -13.93 -3.44 2.89
C ARG A 262 -13.90 -1.99 3.38
N LEU A 263 -14.51 -1.07 2.64
CA LEU A 263 -14.52 0.36 2.94
C LEU A 263 -15.92 0.82 3.30
N SER A 264 -16.17 0.97 4.61
CA SER A 264 -17.45 1.42 5.16
C SER A 264 -17.97 2.72 4.51
N VAL A 265 -17.10 3.66 4.17
CA VAL A 265 -17.50 4.90 3.49
C VAL A 265 -18.08 4.65 2.08
N VAL A 266 -17.49 3.72 1.32
CA VAL A 266 -17.96 3.35 -0.03
C VAL A 266 -19.21 2.49 0.06
N PHE A 267 -19.30 1.61 1.07
CA PHE A 267 -20.54 0.90 1.39
C PHE A 267 -21.70 1.87 1.60
N HIS A 268 -21.50 2.90 2.43
CA HIS A 268 -22.57 3.86 2.72
C HIS A 268 -22.87 4.78 1.54
N LEU A 269 -21.91 5.03 0.65
CA LEU A 269 -22.18 5.65 -0.64
C LEU A 269 -23.13 4.78 -1.47
N ARG A 270 -22.87 3.46 -1.58
CA ARG A 270 -23.75 2.50 -2.25
C ARG A 270 -25.17 2.51 -1.64
N GLU A 271 -25.27 2.53 -0.31
CA GLU A 271 -26.57 2.62 0.38
C GLU A 271 -27.30 3.96 0.13
N TYR A 272 -26.55 5.07 -0.02
CA TYR A 272 -27.15 6.35 -0.42
C TYR A 272 -27.67 6.30 -1.87
N PHE A 273 -26.95 5.66 -2.80
CA PHE A 273 -27.43 5.45 -4.17
C PHE A 273 -28.71 4.61 -4.19
N LYS A 274 -28.79 3.51 -3.42
CA LYS A 274 -30.02 2.73 -3.28
C LYS A 274 -31.19 3.61 -2.83
N ALA A 275 -30.98 4.42 -1.80
CA ALA A 275 -31.99 5.33 -1.29
C ALA A 275 -32.42 6.37 -2.34
N GLN A 276 -31.50 6.87 -3.16
CA GLN A 276 -31.83 7.78 -4.25
C GLN A 276 -32.63 7.09 -5.36
N ILE A 277 -32.27 5.86 -5.77
CA ILE A 277 -33.02 5.07 -6.77
C ILE A 277 -34.46 4.87 -6.31
N VAL A 278 -34.66 4.51 -5.04
CA VAL A 278 -35.98 4.36 -4.44
C VAL A 278 -36.73 5.69 -4.39
N ALA A 279 -36.07 6.78 -3.98
CA ALA A 279 -36.68 8.11 -3.97
C ALA A 279 -37.14 8.55 -5.37
N ARG A 280 -36.33 8.24 -6.39
CA ARG A 280 -36.64 8.52 -7.78
C ARG A 280 -37.82 7.69 -8.27
N PHE A 281 -37.86 6.40 -7.94
CA PHE A 281 -39.01 5.55 -8.21
C PHE A 281 -40.31 6.07 -7.58
N ILE A 282 -40.28 6.49 -6.31
CA ILE A 282 -41.44 7.10 -5.63
C ILE A 282 -41.92 8.34 -6.40
N TYR A 283 -40.98 9.18 -6.85
CA TYR A 283 -41.28 10.41 -7.59
C TYR A 283 -41.86 10.12 -8.98
N ASP A 284 -41.22 9.24 -9.77
CA ASP A 284 -41.59 8.95 -11.16
C ASP A 284 -42.87 8.11 -11.27
N SER A 285 -43.09 7.15 -10.36
CA SER A 285 -44.31 6.33 -10.32
C SER A 285 -45.55 7.07 -9.81
N GLY A 286 -45.35 8.24 -9.17
CA GLY A 286 -46.43 8.97 -8.49
C GLY A 286 -46.97 8.26 -7.25
N ALA A 287 -46.18 7.35 -6.65
CA ALA A 287 -46.54 6.67 -5.42
C ALA A 287 -46.77 7.69 -4.29
N LYS A 288 -47.85 7.47 -3.53
CA LYS A 288 -48.21 8.35 -2.42
C LYS A 288 -47.34 8.03 -1.20
N LEU A 289 -46.66 9.07 -0.71
CA LEU A 289 -45.93 9.06 0.54
C LEU A 289 -46.60 9.98 1.56
N ASP A 290 -46.61 9.56 2.83
CA ASP A 290 -47.12 10.42 3.90
C ASP A 290 -46.25 11.70 4.02
N PRO A 291 -46.85 12.91 4.01
CA PRO A 291 -46.10 14.18 4.10
C PRO A 291 -45.23 14.33 5.35
N SER A 292 -45.45 13.54 6.41
CA SER A 292 -44.62 13.51 7.61
C SER A 292 -43.18 13.07 7.34
N TRP A 293 -42.94 12.22 6.33
CA TRP A 293 -41.61 11.74 5.95
C TRP A 293 -40.68 12.90 5.62
N ILE A 294 -41.17 13.81 4.77
CA ILE A 294 -40.42 14.99 4.34
C ILE A 294 -40.17 15.94 5.51
N LYS A 295 -40.97 15.90 6.58
CA LYS A 295 -40.81 16.74 7.77
C LYS A 295 -39.98 16.09 8.88
N ALA A 296 -39.62 14.81 8.75
CA ALA A 296 -39.03 14.04 9.84
C ALA A 296 -37.56 14.39 10.15
N LEU A 297 -36.82 14.92 9.18
CA LEU A 297 -35.45 15.38 9.39
C LEU A 297 -35.41 16.87 9.80
N PRO A 298 -34.49 17.29 10.69
CA PRO A 298 -34.26 18.71 10.91
C PRO A 298 -33.76 19.38 9.62
N LYS A 299 -33.86 20.72 9.57
CA LYS A 299 -33.17 21.53 8.56
C LYS A 299 -31.83 21.93 9.15
N ASP A 300 -30.81 21.15 8.84
CA ASP A 300 -29.44 21.54 9.17
C ASP A 300 -28.95 22.46 8.04
N VAL A 301 -28.60 23.69 8.40
CA VAL A 301 -27.98 24.63 7.47
C VAL A 301 -26.59 24.91 8.01
N MET A 302 -25.57 24.41 7.31
CA MET A 302 -24.19 24.81 7.53
C MET A 302 -23.79 25.89 6.51
N GLU A 303 -23.00 26.87 6.97
CA GLU A 303 -22.42 27.90 6.11
C GLU A 303 -21.25 27.33 5.28
N GLU A 304 -20.74 28.16 4.36
CA GLU A 304 -19.82 27.83 3.27
C GLU A 304 -18.63 26.95 3.69
N LEU A 305 -18.46 25.80 3.02
CA LEU A 305 -17.44 24.79 3.31
C LEU A 305 -16.25 24.89 2.35
N LYS A 306 -15.30 25.77 2.68
CA LYS A 306 -13.97 25.76 2.06
C LYS A 306 -13.05 24.83 2.83
N MET A 307 -12.18 24.14 2.12
CA MET A 307 -11.12 23.34 2.73
C MET A 307 -9.80 23.57 2.00
N PRO A 308 -8.65 23.36 2.67
CA PRO A 308 -7.35 23.37 2.01
C PRO A 308 -7.35 22.32 0.91
N GLN A 309 -6.74 22.65 -0.22
CA GLN A 309 -6.53 21.68 -1.27
C GLN A 309 -5.73 20.47 -0.74
N HIS A 310 -6.07 19.29 -1.23
CA HIS A 310 -5.35 18.06 -0.94
C HIS A 310 -3.84 18.25 -1.24
N ARG A 311 -2.98 18.20 -0.20
CA ARG A 311 -1.60 18.72 -0.29
C ARG A 311 -0.53 17.75 -0.82
N ARG A 312 -0.84 16.47 -1.08
CA ARG A 312 0.13 15.57 -1.76
C ARG A 312 0.05 15.72 -3.27
N GLU A 313 0.26 16.93 -3.74
CA GLU A 313 0.67 17.15 -5.11
C GLU A 313 2.07 16.55 -5.26
N ILE A 314 2.16 15.42 -5.96
CA ILE A 314 3.45 14.81 -6.24
C ILE A 314 4.12 15.70 -7.28
N GLY A 315 5.20 16.37 -6.91
CA GLY A 315 6.06 17.08 -7.85
C GLY A 315 7.23 16.19 -8.24
N ARG A 316 7.40 15.88 -9.52
CA ARG A 316 8.62 15.20 -9.99
C ARG A 316 9.65 16.25 -10.40
N LEU A 317 10.77 16.27 -9.68
CA LEU A 317 11.92 17.06 -10.07
C LEU A 317 12.94 16.18 -10.79
N HIS A 318 13.18 16.45 -12.07
CA HIS A 318 14.27 15.82 -12.81
C HIS A 318 15.58 16.55 -12.53
N LEU A 319 16.38 16.01 -11.59
CA LEU A 319 17.72 16.52 -11.31
C LEU A 319 18.74 15.84 -12.23
N ARG A 320 19.45 16.60 -13.07
CA ARG A 320 20.63 16.11 -13.79
C ARG A 320 21.89 16.48 -13.02
N VAL A 321 22.75 15.49 -12.80
CA VAL A 321 24.07 15.68 -12.17
C VAL A 321 25.13 15.54 -13.26
N ALA A 322 25.92 16.59 -13.49
CA ALA A 322 27.07 16.55 -14.38
C ALA A 322 28.28 17.20 -13.70
N ASN A 323 29.44 16.55 -13.74
CA ASN A 323 30.69 17.07 -13.14
C ASN A 323 30.61 17.41 -11.64
N GLY A 324 29.73 16.78 -10.88
CA GLY A 324 29.52 17.08 -9.46
C GLY A 324 28.69 18.32 -9.19
N GLU A 325 28.15 18.97 -10.23
CA GLU A 325 27.20 20.07 -10.13
C GLU A 325 25.79 19.59 -10.52
N TYR A 326 24.78 20.12 -9.84
CA TYR A 326 23.38 19.89 -10.14
C TYR A 326 22.92 20.93 -11.16
N PHE A 327 22.39 20.48 -12.29
CA PHE A 327 21.78 21.35 -13.29
C PHE A 327 20.28 21.08 -13.32
N THR A 328 19.51 22.11 -12.99
CA THR A 328 18.14 22.25 -13.51
C THR A 328 18.25 22.92 -14.87
N GLU A 329 17.57 22.43 -15.91
CA GLU A 329 17.67 23.04 -17.24
C GLU A 329 17.31 24.53 -17.16
N PRO A 330 18.22 25.46 -17.52
CA PRO A 330 18.12 26.88 -17.15
C PRO A 330 16.96 27.65 -17.79
N ASP A 331 16.24 27.06 -18.74
CA ASP A 331 15.08 27.66 -19.42
C ASP A 331 13.75 26.94 -19.12
N GLN A 332 13.77 25.84 -18.36
CA GLN A 332 12.57 25.37 -17.70
C GLN A 332 12.52 26.10 -16.36
N GLU A 333 11.64 27.10 -16.24
CA GLU A 333 11.08 27.43 -14.92
C GLU A 333 10.84 26.11 -14.20
N LEU A 334 11.14 26.02 -12.89
CA LEU A 334 10.86 24.87 -12.04
C LEU A 334 9.35 24.58 -12.03
N GLY A 335 8.83 24.16 -13.18
CA GLY A 335 7.50 23.72 -13.48
C GLY A 335 7.41 22.40 -12.78
N LEU A 336 7.20 22.48 -11.48
CA LEU A 336 6.63 21.40 -10.72
C LEU A 336 5.30 21.13 -11.42
N ASN A 337 5.31 20.14 -12.30
CA ASN A 337 4.09 19.56 -12.81
C ASN A 337 3.41 18.97 -11.58
N ILE A 338 2.49 19.77 -11.06
CA ILE A 338 1.65 19.46 -9.92
C ILE A 338 0.52 18.60 -10.47
N TRP A 339 0.44 17.37 -9.97
CA TRP A 339 -0.65 16.46 -10.28
C TRP A 339 -1.62 16.44 -9.11
N GLY A 340 -2.88 16.68 -9.41
CA GLY A 340 -4.00 16.54 -8.49
C GLY A 340 -5.09 15.72 -9.13
N VAL A 341 -5.66 14.81 -8.34
CA VAL A 341 -6.92 14.14 -8.70
C VAL A 341 -8.05 14.90 -8.00
N TYR A 342 -8.97 15.45 -8.78
CA TYR A 342 -10.21 16.03 -8.24
C TYR A 342 -11.37 15.10 -8.52
N GLY A 343 -12.61 15.51 -8.27
CA GLY A 343 -13.73 14.62 -8.55
C GLY A 343 -15.02 15.02 -7.89
N GLY A 344 -15.94 14.08 -7.92
CA GLY A 344 -17.22 14.21 -7.29
C GLY A 344 -18.01 12.92 -7.29
N VAL A 345 -19.28 13.06 -6.95
CA VAL A 345 -20.29 12.03 -7.09
C VAL A 345 -21.36 12.55 -8.00
N ASP A 346 -21.64 11.81 -9.07
CA ASP A 346 -22.66 12.11 -10.06
C ASP A 346 -23.51 10.87 -10.29
N MET A 347 -24.73 10.86 -9.75
CA MET A 347 -25.55 9.64 -9.79
C MET A 347 -26.14 9.36 -11.16
N ASN A 348 -26.32 10.40 -11.99
CA ASN A 348 -26.87 10.30 -13.35
C ASN A 348 -28.11 9.40 -13.49
N LEU A 349 -29.07 9.50 -12.57
CA LEU A 349 -30.23 8.59 -12.54
C LEU A 349 -31.28 8.88 -13.62
N ASN A 350 -31.28 10.08 -14.21
CA ASN A 350 -32.12 10.47 -15.34
C ASN A 350 -31.96 9.55 -16.56
N ASP A 351 -30.86 8.81 -16.65
CA ASP A 351 -30.60 7.88 -17.76
C ASP A 351 -31.35 6.55 -17.62
N PHE A 352 -31.99 6.29 -16.47
CA PHE A 352 -32.73 5.06 -16.19
C PHE A 352 -34.23 5.32 -16.09
N ASP A 353 -35.04 4.42 -16.65
CA ASP A 353 -36.48 4.42 -16.43
C ASP A 353 -36.80 3.74 -15.11
N LEU A 354 -37.09 4.56 -14.09
CA LEU A 354 -37.48 4.13 -12.75
C LEU A 354 -38.98 4.41 -12.50
N SER A 355 -39.81 4.47 -13.55
CA SER A 355 -41.26 4.69 -13.37
C SER A 355 -42.02 3.43 -12.97
N GLU A 356 -41.49 2.25 -13.28
CA GLU A 356 -42.08 0.94 -12.97
C GLU A 356 -41.06 0.02 -12.29
N ALA A 357 -41.53 -0.74 -11.29
CA ALA A 357 -40.73 -1.76 -10.64
C ALA A 357 -40.86 -3.09 -11.40
N LYS A 358 -39.74 -3.77 -11.65
CA LYS A 358 -39.77 -5.11 -12.27
C LYS A 358 -40.24 -6.14 -11.25
N GLU A 359 -41.23 -6.94 -11.59
CA GLU A 359 -41.64 -8.04 -10.73
C GLU A 359 -40.49 -9.06 -10.56
N ASN A 360 -40.30 -9.49 -9.33
CA ASN A 360 -39.38 -10.54 -8.95
C ASN A 360 -40.15 -11.59 -8.16
N ASP A 361 -40.05 -12.85 -8.57
CA ASP A 361 -40.79 -13.97 -7.98
C ASP A 361 -40.27 -14.34 -6.57
N LYS A 362 -39.18 -13.73 -6.09
CA LYS A 362 -38.68 -13.89 -4.73
C LYS A 362 -39.68 -13.32 -3.71
N GLU A 363 -39.99 -14.10 -2.68
CA GLU A 363 -40.62 -13.60 -1.44
C GLU A 363 -39.51 -13.09 -0.53
N VAL A 364 -39.70 -11.91 0.06
CA VAL A 364 -38.66 -11.19 0.80
C VAL A 364 -39.07 -10.97 2.23
N LEU A 365 -40.32 -10.56 2.47
CA LEU A 365 -40.84 -10.43 3.81
C LEU A 365 -40.66 -11.77 4.52
N PRO A 366 -40.27 -11.72 5.80
CA PRO A 366 -40.58 -12.86 6.63
C PRO A 366 -42.12 -12.97 6.55
N GLY A 367 -42.65 -14.17 6.30
CA GLY A 367 -44.10 -14.37 6.51
C GLY A 367 -44.50 -13.78 7.88
N GLU A 368 -45.78 -13.40 8.06
CA GLU A 368 -46.29 -12.87 9.36
C GLU A 368 -45.51 -13.48 10.51
N PRO A 369 -44.93 -12.69 11.44
CA PRO A 369 -43.89 -13.11 12.38
C PRO A 369 -44.21 -14.51 12.82
N VAL A 370 -43.47 -15.46 12.23
CA VAL A 370 -43.96 -16.80 12.14
C VAL A 370 -44.11 -17.28 13.56
N ASP A 371 -45.36 -17.47 13.99
CA ASP A 371 -45.61 -17.99 15.32
C ASP A 371 -44.98 -19.38 15.31
N LEU A 372 -43.76 -19.48 15.86
CA LEU A 372 -42.99 -20.70 15.86
C LEU A 372 -43.77 -21.81 16.59
N GLU A 373 -44.67 -21.42 17.50
CA GLU A 373 -45.60 -22.32 18.18
C GLU A 373 -46.76 -22.78 17.29
N SER A 374 -47.04 -22.11 16.18
CA SER A 374 -48.04 -22.50 15.19
C SER A 374 -47.50 -23.45 14.10
N LEU A 375 -46.21 -23.40 13.79
CA LEU A 375 -45.58 -24.24 12.76
C LEU A 375 -45.54 -25.73 13.11
N SER A 376 -45.68 -26.61 12.14
CA SER A 376 -45.39 -28.04 12.31
C SER A 376 -43.90 -28.30 12.54
N GLU A 377 -43.56 -29.49 13.07
CA GLU A 377 -42.15 -29.90 13.25
C GLU A 377 -41.40 -29.97 11.92
N GLU A 378 -42.07 -30.34 10.83
CA GLU A 378 -41.48 -30.39 9.48
C GLU A 378 -41.17 -28.98 8.96
N GLU A 379 -42.12 -28.04 9.10
CA GLU A 379 -41.91 -26.64 8.73
C GLU A 379 -40.80 -25.97 9.54
N LEU A 380 -40.71 -26.26 10.86
CA LEU A 380 -39.61 -25.77 11.69
C LEU A 380 -38.26 -26.33 11.24
N ARG A 381 -38.21 -27.61 10.84
CA ARG A 381 -36.97 -28.21 10.32
C ARG A 381 -36.54 -27.58 9.01
N ASP A 382 -37.48 -27.36 8.10
CA ASP A 382 -37.23 -26.70 6.82
C ASP A 382 -36.77 -25.26 7.03
N LEU A 383 -37.40 -24.53 7.95
CA LEU A 383 -37.02 -23.16 8.29
C LEU A 383 -35.63 -23.08 8.93
N ILE A 384 -35.31 -23.99 9.86
CA ILE A 384 -33.97 -24.12 10.44
C ILE A 384 -32.94 -24.36 9.33
N ILE A 385 -33.20 -25.29 8.41
CA ILE A 385 -32.29 -25.60 7.29
C ILE A 385 -32.16 -24.39 6.35
N GLN A 386 -33.26 -23.70 6.06
CA GLN A 386 -33.28 -22.51 5.20
C GLN A 386 -32.45 -21.36 5.79
N HIS A 387 -32.47 -21.19 7.11
CA HIS A 387 -31.60 -20.24 7.80
C HIS A 387 -30.18 -20.80 8.08
N GLY A 388 -29.83 -21.95 7.50
CA GLY A 388 -28.49 -22.55 7.58
C GLY A 388 -28.18 -23.21 8.93
N GLY A 389 -29.19 -23.45 9.77
CA GLY A 389 -29.06 -24.20 11.01
C GLY A 389 -28.96 -25.70 10.79
N THR A 390 -28.33 -26.41 11.73
CA THR A 390 -28.27 -27.86 11.77
C THR A 390 -29.05 -28.39 12.96
N ILE A 391 -29.90 -29.41 12.76
CA ILE A 391 -30.67 -30.03 13.85
C ILE A 391 -29.84 -31.17 14.46
N PRO A 392 -29.45 -31.10 15.75
CA PRO A 392 -28.70 -32.16 16.40
C PRO A 392 -29.41 -33.52 16.34
N PRO A 393 -28.68 -34.63 16.14
CA PRO A 393 -29.29 -35.96 16.13
C PRO A 393 -29.93 -36.28 17.48
N GLY A 394 -31.20 -36.69 17.45
CA GLY A 394 -31.99 -37.00 18.66
C GLY A 394 -32.98 -35.91 19.06
N ILE A 395 -32.88 -34.70 18.49
CA ILE A 395 -33.88 -33.65 18.63
C ILE A 395 -35.08 -34.01 17.73
N THR A 396 -36.20 -34.35 18.36
CA THR A 396 -37.42 -34.73 17.63
C THR A 396 -38.61 -33.86 17.97
N ASP A 397 -38.63 -33.25 19.14
CA ASP A 397 -39.77 -32.50 19.65
C ASP A 397 -39.74 -31.03 19.21
N LYS A 398 -40.94 -30.53 18.95
CA LYS A 398 -41.19 -29.14 18.54
C LYS A 398 -40.52 -28.07 19.43
N PRO A 399 -40.54 -28.13 20.79
CA PRO A 399 -39.95 -27.09 21.62
C PRO A 399 -38.45 -26.90 21.37
N ASP A 400 -37.71 -27.99 21.24
CA ASP A 400 -36.27 -27.95 20.96
C ASP A 400 -36.00 -27.35 19.57
N LEU A 401 -36.84 -27.62 18.57
CA LEU A 401 -36.74 -26.98 17.24
C LEU A 401 -37.03 -25.48 17.30
N ILE A 402 -37.99 -25.05 18.13
CA ILE A 402 -38.29 -23.63 18.34
C ILE A 402 -37.10 -22.93 19.02
N ASP A 403 -36.50 -23.54 20.02
CA ASP A 403 -35.34 -22.99 20.71
C ASP A 403 -34.14 -22.87 19.78
N ILE A 404 -33.89 -23.88 18.93
CA ILE A 404 -32.86 -23.81 17.87
C ILE A 404 -33.16 -22.64 16.92
N MET A 405 -34.42 -22.47 16.48
CA MET A 405 -34.77 -21.39 15.56
C MET A 405 -34.63 -20.00 16.21
N ARG A 406 -35.01 -19.85 17.48
CA ARG A 406 -34.78 -18.62 18.24
C ARG A 406 -33.30 -18.32 18.37
N GLU A 407 -32.48 -19.32 18.66
CA GLU A 407 -31.03 -19.19 18.72
C GLU A 407 -30.48 -18.73 17.36
N ILE A 408 -30.94 -19.29 16.23
CA ILE A 408 -30.53 -18.86 14.89
C ILE A 408 -30.89 -17.39 14.61
N ILE A 409 -32.11 -16.96 14.99
CA ILE A 409 -32.54 -15.56 14.84
C ILE A 409 -31.71 -14.62 15.71
N GLU A 410 -31.38 -15.03 16.95
CA GLU A 410 -30.51 -14.27 17.83
C GLU A 410 -29.07 -14.23 17.32
N LEU A 411 -28.58 -15.33 16.74
CA LEU A 411 -27.24 -15.45 16.18
C LEU A 411 -27.06 -14.63 14.91
N GLU A 412 -28.11 -14.42 14.11
CA GLU A 412 -28.06 -13.48 12.97
C GLU A 412 -27.64 -12.06 13.40
N GLN A 413 -27.75 -11.73 14.69
CA GLN A 413 -27.26 -10.48 15.27
C GLN A 413 -25.76 -10.51 15.63
N ASP A 414 -25.13 -11.68 15.72
CA ASP A 414 -23.69 -11.86 15.97
C ASP A 414 -22.94 -12.40 14.73
N PHE A 415 -23.06 -11.66 13.62
CA PHE A 415 -22.28 -11.91 12.40
C PHE A 415 -20.79 -12.14 12.67
N TRP A 416 -20.21 -11.39 13.61
CA TRP A 416 -18.79 -11.48 13.94
C TRP A 416 -18.42 -12.79 14.63
N GLY A 417 -19.26 -13.27 15.55
CA GLY A 417 -19.16 -14.59 16.16
C GLY A 417 -19.33 -15.73 15.15
N MET A 418 -20.22 -15.54 14.17
CA MET A 418 -20.43 -16.51 13.08
C MET A 418 -19.18 -16.73 12.24
N ILE A 419 -18.50 -15.64 11.81
CA ILE A 419 -17.32 -15.77 10.93
C ILE A 419 -16.03 -16.08 11.68
N SER A 420 -15.97 -15.82 13.00
CA SER A 420 -14.83 -16.20 13.85
C SER A 420 -14.85 -17.68 14.24
N GLY A 421 -15.99 -18.36 14.07
CA GLY A 421 -16.18 -19.77 14.45
C GLY A 421 -16.48 -19.96 15.94
N SER A 422 -16.84 -18.90 16.67
CA SER A 422 -17.22 -18.98 18.08
C SER A 422 -18.69 -19.31 18.33
N GLY A 423 -19.53 -19.38 17.28
CA GLY A 423 -20.95 -19.69 17.40
C GLY A 423 -21.51 -20.47 16.20
N PRO A 424 -22.78 -20.92 16.26
CA PRO A 424 -23.47 -21.50 15.12
C PRO A 424 -23.57 -20.47 13.99
N SER A 425 -23.39 -20.92 12.77
CA SER A 425 -23.32 -20.04 11.61
C SER A 425 -24.16 -20.63 10.49
N CYS A 426 -24.98 -19.75 9.93
CA CYS A 426 -25.82 -19.97 8.77
C CYS A 426 -25.03 -20.09 7.45
N TYR A 427 -23.76 -19.71 7.46
CA TYR A 427 -22.87 -19.79 6.32
C TYR A 427 -22.23 -21.18 6.27
N SER A 428 -22.07 -21.72 5.07
CA SER A 428 -21.24 -22.92 4.89
C SER A 428 -19.80 -22.65 5.36
N PRO A 429 -19.02 -23.68 5.75
CA PRO A 429 -17.63 -23.49 6.18
C PRO A 429 -16.77 -22.74 5.15
N ASP A 430 -17.03 -22.97 3.86
CA ASP A 430 -16.35 -22.27 2.77
C ASP A 430 -16.72 -20.78 2.72
N GLU A 431 -18.00 -20.44 2.95
CA GLU A 431 -18.46 -19.05 3.00
C GLU A 431 -17.94 -18.34 4.25
N GLN A 432 -17.91 -18.99 5.41
CA GLN A 432 -17.29 -18.42 6.60
C GLN A 432 -15.81 -18.11 6.36
N SER A 433 -15.09 -19.02 5.71
CA SER A 433 -13.70 -18.81 5.33
C SER A 433 -13.54 -17.63 4.37
N LEU A 434 -14.42 -17.53 3.36
CA LEU A 434 -14.45 -16.41 2.43
C LEU A 434 -14.71 -15.07 3.15
N LEU A 435 -15.76 -15.00 3.98
CA LEU A 435 -16.13 -13.80 4.70
C LEU A 435 -15.07 -13.38 5.71
N ARG A 436 -14.38 -14.34 6.36
CA ARG A 436 -13.24 -14.05 7.24
C ARG A 436 -12.07 -13.40 6.48
N LYS A 437 -11.82 -13.82 5.23
CA LYS A 437 -10.81 -13.17 4.36
C LYS A 437 -11.23 -11.77 3.93
N ILE A 438 -12.53 -11.54 3.70
CA ILE A 438 -13.07 -10.24 3.31
C ILE A 438 -13.00 -9.26 4.49
N PHE A 439 -13.53 -9.65 5.65
CA PHE A 439 -13.56 -8.86 6.88
C PHE A 439 -12.40 -9.17 7.83
N ASN A 440 -11.21 -9.35 7.24
CA ASN A 440 -9.98 -9.39 8.01
C ASN A 440 -9.80 -8.02 8.67
N PRO A 441 -9.62 -7.91 10.00
CA PRO A 441 -9.53 -6.62 10.70
C PRO A 441 -8.40 -5.70 10.22
N HIS A 442 -7.36 -6.24 9.59
CA HIS A 442 -6.27 -5.44 9.00
C HIS A 442 -6.61 -4.87 7.64
N LEU A 443 -7.48 -5.54 6.89
CA LEU A 443 -7.98 -5.08 5.59
C LEU A 443 -9.22 -4.20 5.75
N SER A 444 -10.08 -4.57 6.68
CA SER A 444 -11.37 -3.94 6.92
C SER A 444 -11.89 -4.30 8.31
N ASP A 445 -11.81 -3.35 9.24
CA ASP A 445 -12.48 -3.46 10.52
C ASP A 445 -13.83 -2.74 10.51
N ARG A 446 -14.87 -3.45 10.06
CA ARG A 446 -16.26 -2.96 10.12
C ARG A 446 -16.95 -3.21 11.45
N ARG A 447 -16.27 -3.73 12.47
CA ARG A 447 -16.87 -3.88 13.81
C ARG A 447 -17.19 -2.53 14.45
N LEU A 448 -16.49 -1.47 14.00
CA LEU A 448 -16.75 -0.09 14.40
C LEU A 448 -18.08 0.46 13.87
N ASP A 449 -18.67 -0.16 12.85
CA ASP A 449 -20.01 0.17 12.35
C ASP A 449 -21.11 -0.24 13.35
N LYS A 450 -20.84 -1.22 14.23
CA LYS A 450 -21.73 -1.70 15.29
C LYS A 450 -23.11 -2.12 14.76
N ASP A 451 -24.19 -1.58 15.34
CA ASP A 451 -25.60 -1.75 14.99
C ASP A 451 -25.95 -1.22 13.60
N ARG A 452 -25.02 -0.50 12.95
CA ARG A 452 -25.19 0.04 11.60
C ARG A 452 -24.54 -0.81 10.53
N PHE A 453 -23.81 -1.85 10.95
CA PHE A 453 -23.26 -2.83 10.04
C PHE A 453 -24.41 -3.60 9.40
N ILE A 454 -24.46 -3.59 8.09
CA ILE A 454 -25.34 -4.44 7.30
C ILE A 454 -24.44 -5.54 6.73
N TRP A 455 -24.73 -6.79 7.09
CA TRP A 455 -23.96 -7.94 6.63
C TRP A 455 -24.15 -8.18 5.12
N PRO A 456 -23.21 -8.87 4.45
CA PRO A 456 -23.36 -9.29 3.05
C PRO A 456 -24.62 -10.12 2.82
N THR A 457 -25.24 -9.96 1.65
CA THR A 457 -26.32 -10.86 1.24
C THR A 457 -25.82 -12.31 1.08
N ARG A 458 -26.71 -13.28 1.37
CA ARG A 458 -26.48 -14.71 1.10
C ARG A 458 -26.82 -15.12 -0.33
N ASP A 459 -27.12 -14.15 -1.19
CA ASP A 459 -27.42 -14.41 -2.60
C ASP A 459 -26.25 -15.18 -3.27
N PRO A 460 -26.49 -16.35 -3.88
CA PRO A 460 -25.44 -17.17 -4.44
C PRO A 460 -24.61 -16.45 -5.51
N ASP A 461 -25.23 -15.61 -6.32
CA ASP A 461 -24.53 -14.87 -7.38
C ASP A 461 -23.58 -13.83 -6.79
N TYR A 462 -24.02 -13.10 -5.76
CA TYR A 462 -23.15 -12.20 -5.00
C TYR A 462 -21.98 -12.94 -4.34
N MET A 463 -22.25 -14.05 -3.64
CA MET A 463 -21.21 -14.83 -2.97
C MET A 463 -20.22 -15.42 -3.97
N ASN A 464 -20.68 -15.89 -5.13
CA ASN A 464 -19.81 -16.36 -6.21
C ASN A 464 -18.96 -15.24 -6.80
N LYS A 465 -19.51 -14.03 -6.94
CA LYS A 465 -18.75 -12.85 -7.37
C LYS A 465 -17.64 -12.54 -6.36
N LEU A 466 -17.93 -12.53 -5.07
CA LEU A 466 -16.92 -12.34 -4.01
C LEU A 466 -15.84 -13.42 -4.03
N ARG A 467 -16.20 -14.70 -4.19
CA ARG A 467 -15.23 -15.80 -4.34
C ARG A 467 -14.27 -15.56 -5.50
N ARG A 468 -14.80 -15.13 -6.66
CA ARG A 468 -13.99 -14.83 -7.84
C ARG A 468 -12.98 -13.71 -7.55
N LEU A 469 -13.44 -12.61 -6.95
CA LEU A 469 -12.55 -11.47 -6.62
C LEU A 469 -11.45 -11.87 -5.62
N ILE A 470 -11.79 -12.63 -4.57
CA ILE A 470 -10.78 -13.14 -3.60
C ILE A 470 -9.80 -14.13 -4.26
N GLN A 471 -10.25 -14.92 -5.24
CA GLN A 471 -9.37 -15.80 -5.99
C GLN A 471 -8.36 -15.01 -6.84
N GLU A 472 -8.76 -13.89 -7.43
CA GLU A 472 -7.86 -12.98 -8.14
C GLU A 472 -6.79 -12.39 -7.21
N GLU A 473 -7.17 -11.95 -6.01
CA GLU A 473 -6.22 -11.48 -4.98
C GLU A 473 -5.22 -12.58 -4.59
N THR A 474 -5.70 -13.81 -4.42
CA THR A 474 -4.86 -14.96 -4.07
C THR A 474 -3.80 -15.19 -5.16
N VAL A 475 -4.15 -15.01 -6.44
CA VAL A 475 -3.18 -15.10 -7.55
C VAL A 475 -2.10 -14.02 -7.45
N ILE A 476 -2.45 -12.79 -7.02
CA ILE A 476 -1.48 -11.73 -6.79
C ILE A 476 -0.57 -12.07 -5.60
N GLN A 477 -1.12 -12.55 -4.49
CA GLN A 477 -0.35 -12.97 -3.31
C GLN A 477 0.68 -14.05 -3.67
N GLU A 478 0.28 -15.06 -4.44
CA GLU A 478 1.20 -16.09 -4.94
C GLU A 478 2.29 -15.52 -5.86
N LYS A 479 1.94 -14.55 -6.73
CA LYS A 479 2.93 -13.84 -7.54
C LYS A 479 3.92 -13.06 -6.67
N ARG A 480 3.45 -12.39 -5.60
CA ARG A 480 4.31 -11.69 -4.61
C ARG A 480 5.23 -12.67 -3.91
N LYS A 481 4.70 -13.73 -3.32
CA LYS A 481 5.48 -14.80 -2.66
C LYS A 481 6.56 -15.35 -3.60
N LYS A 482 6.19 -15.68 -4.84
CA LYS A 482 7.13 -16.17 -5.86
C LYS A 482 8.21 -15.15 -6.20
N ALA A 483 7.84 -13.90 -6.48
CA ALA A 483 8.78 -12.83 -6.81
C ALA A 483 9.74 -12.56 -5.65
N PHE A 484 9.23 -12.52 -4.42
CA PHE A 484 10.01 -12.36 -3.20
C PHE A 484 10.98 -13.52 -2.95
N CYS A 485 10.66 -14.73 -3.42
CA CYS A 485 11.55 -15.88 -3.29
C CYS A 485 12.66 -15.93 -4.36
N THR A 486 12.69 -14.99 -5.32
CA THR A 486 13.74 -14.96 -6.35
C THR A 486 15.00 -14.24 -5.84
N PRO A 487 16.21 -14.68 -6.20
CA PRO A 487 17.44 -13.97 -5.82
C PRO A 487 17.50 -12.53 -6.37
N ASP A 488 16.72 -12.24 -7.41
CA ASP A 488 16.69 -10.93 -8.09
C ASP A 488 15.82 -9.88 -7.36
N PHE A 489 15.01 -10.28 -6.37
CA PHE A 489 14.25 -9.30 -5.59
C PHE A 489 15.22 -8.42 -4.78
N ALA A 490 15.12 -7.11 -5.01
CA ALA A 490 15.91 -6.09 -4.35
C ALA A 490 14.97 -5.07 -3.70
N PRO A 491 15.11 -4.81 -2.38
CA PRO A 491 14.37 -3.75 -1.70
C PRO A 491 14.47 -2.42 -2.44
N GLY A 492 13.32 -1.81 -2.73
CA GLY A 492 13.24 -0.50 -3.37
C GLY A 492 13.29 -0.49 -4.91
N GLN A 493 13.48 -1.64 -5.57
CA GLN A 493 13.54 -1.77 -7.04
C GLN A 493 12.53 -2.79 -7.60
N HIS A 494 11.47 -3.12 -6.86
CA HIS A 494 10.51 -4.11 -7.33
C HIS A 494 9.53 -3.54 -8.36
N SER A 495 9.29 -4.36 -9.38
CA SER A 495 8.15 -4.24 -10.29
C SER A 495 6.86 -4.69 -9.56
N PRO A 496 5.67 -4.45 -10.15
CA PRO A 496 4.47 -5.18 -9.74
C PRO A 496 4.80 -6.67 -9.57
N PRO A 497 4.32 -7.35 -8.52
CA PRO A 497 3.06 -7.06 -7.82
C PRO A 497 3.13 -6.36 -6.44
N PHE A 498 4.28 -5.85 -5.99
CA PHE A 498 4.41 -5.29 -4.63
C PHE A 498 3.89 -3.84 -4.52
N PRO A 499 3.54 -3.39 -3.29
CA PRO A 499 3.10 -2.02 -3.04
C PRO A 499 4.09 -0.98 -3.55
N TYR A 500 3.55 0.13 -4.03
CA TYR A 500 4.33 1.26 -4.51
C TYR A 500 5.17 1.90 -3.42
N CYS A 501 4.63 1.98 -2.20
CA CYS A 501 5.28 2.61 -1.05
C CYS A 501 6.62 1.95 -0.68
N TRP A 502 6.86 0.70 -1.11
CA TRP A 502 8.14 0.04 -0.90
C TRP A 502 9.23 0.54 -1.87
N ARG A 503 8.88 1.19 -2.99
CA ARG A 503 9.87 1.70 -3.96
C ARG A 503 10.66 2.84 -3.33
N SER A 504 11.94 2.92 -3.67
CA SER A 504 12.73 4.05 -3.19
C SER A 504 12.25 5.34 -3.86
N LYS A 505 11.85 6.34 -3.05
CA LYS A 505 11.50 7.68 -3.54
C LYS A 505 12.68 8.41 -4.21
N PHE A 506 13.90 7.89 -4.07
CA PHE A 506 15.11 8.44 -4.68
C PHE A 506 15.63 7.48 -5.75
N ALA A 507 15.31 7.79 -7.01
CA ALA A 507 15.97 7.20 -8.16
C ALA A 507 17.02 8.18 -8.68
N VAL A 508 18.30 7.93 -8.40
CA VAL A 508 19.38 8.68 -9.07
C VAL A 508 19.49 8.14 -10.49
N ALA A 509 18.86 8.83 -11.45
CA ALA A 509 18.99 8.55 -12.87
C ALA A 509 20.38 8.97 -13.34
N ALA A 510 21.37 8.10 -13.13
CA ALA A 510 22.71 8.32 -13.64
C ALA A 510 22.84 7.65 -15.02
N ASP A 511 22.54 8.41 -16.07
CA ASP A 511 22.63 7.97 -17.47
C ASP A 511 24.05 7.57 -17.91
N THR A 512 25.08 7.83 -17.09
CA THR A 512 26.49 7.54 -17.44
C THR A 512 27.29 6.80 -16.37
N PHE A 513 26.73 6.59 -15.18
CA PHE A 513 27.37 5.85 -14.09
C PHE A 513 26.31 4.96 -13.48
N LYS A 514 26.43 3.62 -13.56
CA LYS A 514 25.57 2.75 -12.75
C LYS A 514 25.78 3.14 -11.28
N PRO A 515 24.84 3.84 -10.63
CA PRO A 515 25.06 4.28 -9.27
C PRO A 515 24.89 3.04 -8.39
N ARG A 516 25.94 2.70 -7.65
CA ARG A 516 25.91 1.65 -6.61
C ARG A 516 24.92 2.05 -5.52
N ALA A 517 23.64 1.73 -5.71
CA ALA A 517 22.65 1.82 -4.65
C ALA A 517 23.07 0.91 -3.49
N LEU A 518 22.61 1.22 -2.27
CA LEU A 518 22.85 0.40 -1.07
C LEU A 518 22.40 -1.08 -1.26
N GLY A 519 21.50 -1.33 -2.22
CA GLY A 519 21.05 -2.66 -2.66
C GLY A 519 21.91 -3.35 -3.74
N GLU A 520 22.90 -2.69 -4.35
CA GLU A 520 23.84 -3.36 -5.28
C GLU A 520 24.85 -4.27 -4.55
N LEU A 521 24.89 -4.28 -3.21
CA LEU A 521 25.59 -5.32 -2.46
C LEU A 521 24.96 -6.71 -2.69
N THR A 522 23.70 -6.79 -3.11
CA THR A 522 22.97 -8.03 -3.39
C THR A 522 22.76 -8.28 -4.88
N ALA A 523 22.49 -7.26 -5.71
CA ALA A 523 22.12 -7.40 -7.13
C ALA A 523 23.24 -7.92 -8.08
N GLY A 524 24.39 -8.32 -7.56
CA GLY A 524 25.46 -9.00 -8.31
C GLY A 524 26.04 -10.23 -7.59
N ARG A 525 25.48 -10.62 -6.45
CA ARG A 525 25.90 -11.84 -5.74
C ARG A 525 25.15 -13.02 -6.33
N LEU A 526 25.91 -14.03 -6.75
CA LEU A 526 25.38 -15.35 -7.07
C LEU A 526 24.85 -15.97 -5.77
N LEU A 527 23.60 -15.71 -5.46
CA LEU A 527 22.89 -16.31 -4.33
C LEU A 527 22.49 -17.74 -4.70
N THR A 528 22.95 -18.70 -3.91
CA THR A 528 22.55 -20.11 -4.06
C THR A 528 21.51 -20.46 -3.02
N LYS A 529 20.38 -21.05 -3.45
CA LYS A 529 19.33 -21.47 -2.51
C LYS A 529 19.86 -22.57 -1.60
N VAL A 530 19.72 -22.40 -0.29
CA VAL A 530 20.04 -23.41 0.72
C VAL A 530 18.75 -23.98 1.34
N PRO A 531 18.76 -25.19 1.94
CA PRO A 531 17.58 -25.75 2.59
C PRO A 531 17.06 -24.85 3.70
N THR A 532 15.75 -24.57 3.72
CA THR A 532 15.12 -23.73 4.77
C THR A 532 15.21 -24.37 6.15
N SER A 533 15.28 -25.70 6.23
CA SER A 533 15.43 -26.45 7.49
C SER A 533 16.74 -26.17 8.23
N SER A 534 17.72 -25.50 7.61
CA SER A 534 18.94 -25.09 8.31
C SER A 534 18.76 -23.81 9.12
N VAL A 535 17.61 -23.13 9.02
CA VAL A 535 17.31 -21.90 9.75
C VAL A 535 16.22 -22.19 10.77
N ASN A 536 16.57 -22.12 12.06
CA ASN A 536 15.61 -22.17 13.16
C ASN A 536 15.34 -20.75 13.70
N ALA A 537 14.35 -20.62 14.59
CA ALA A 537 13.98 -19.34 15.19
C ALA A 537 15.17 -18.64 15.90
N GLU A 538 16.03 -19.40 16.59
CA GLU A 538 17.24 -18.87 17.26
C GLU A 538 18.23 -18.26 16.26
N THR A 539 18.42 -18.93 15.11
CA THR A 539 19.26 -18.43 14.02
C THR A 539 18.69 -17.11 13.50
N LEU A 540 17.38 -17.05 13.24
CA LEU A 540 16.72 -15.85 12.75
C LEU A 540 16.87 -14.66 13.71
N GLN A 541 16.71 -14.90 15.02
CA GLN A 541 16.89 -13.88 16.07
C GLN A 541 18.32 -13.33 16.14
N SER A 542 19.32 -14.10 15.73
CA SER A 542 20.72 -13.65 15.68
C SER A 542 21.08 -12.85 14.43
N MET A 543 20.21 -12.86 13.40
CA MET A 543 20.44 -12.16 12.14
C MET A 543 19.96 -10.70 12.19
N THR A 544 20.58 -9.84 11.37
CA THR A 544 20.16 -8.45 11.24
C THR A 544 19.03 -8.34 10.21
N LYS A 545 17.88 -7.79 10.61
CA LYS A 545 16.79 -7.48 9.69
C LYS A 545 17.18 -6.30 8.80
N ILE A 546 17.35 -6.53 7.49
CA ILE A 546 17.76 -5.52 6.50
C ILE A 546 16.59 -5.02 5.64
N PHE A 547 15.46 -5.71 5.67
CA PHE A 547 14.21 -5.31 5.03
C PHE A 547 13.03 -5.80 5.86
N ASP A 548 12.00 -4.95 5.97
CA ASP A 548 10.72 -5.25 6.61
C ASP A 548 9.65 -4.44 5.89
N GLY A 549 8.90 -5.10 5.00
CA GLY A 549 7.83 -4.49 4.22
C GLY A 549 6.51 -5.18 4.49
N GLN A 550 5.44 -4.41 4.68
CA GLN A 550 4.08 -4.93 4.82
C GLN A 550 3.26 -4.61 3.56
N THR A 551 2.51 -5.58 3.05
CA THR A 551 1.56 -5.40 1.94
C THR A 551 0.17 -5.02 2.44
N GLU A 552 -0.72 -4.63 1.52
CA GLU A 552 -2.05 -4.10 1.82
C GLU A 552 -2.91 -5.09 2.63
N ASP A 553 -2.72 -6.40 2.45
CA ASP A 553 -3.32 -7.48 3.25
C ASP A 553 -2.73 -7.69 4.64
N GLY A 554 -1.78 -6.87 5.05
CA GLY A 554 -1.08 -7.00 6.31
C GLY A 554 0.02 -8.07 6.30
N THR A 555 0.29 -8.73 5.17
CA THR A 555 1.36 -9.71 5.06
C THR A 555 2.72 -9.02 5.16
N ASN A 556 3.56 -9.48 6.10
CA ASN A 556 4.90 -8.96 6.27
C ASN A 556 5.92 -9.79 5.49
N TYR A 557 6.83 -9.12 4.80
CA TYR A 557 7.92 -9.69 4.02
C TYR A 557 9.23 -9.16 4.61
N ARG A 558 10.09 -10.06 5.10
CA ARG A 558 11.32 -9.66 5.78
C ARG A 558 12.53 -10.32 5.17
N ILE A 559 13.64 -9.58 5.15
CA ILE A 559 14.95 -10.11 4.76
C ILE A 559 15.90 -9.92 5.94
N TYR A 560 16.49 -11.03 6.36
CA TYR A 560 17.48 -11.11 7.42
C TYR A 560 18.84 -11.46 6.82
N GLN A 561 19.88 -10.80 7.31
CA GLN A 561 21.26 -11.03 6.90
C GLN A 561 22.08 -11.50 8.11
N GLY A 562 22.71 -12.67 7.97
CA GLY A 562 23.61 -13.24 8.97
C GLY A 562 24.89 -13.73 8.31
N GLY A 563 25.98 -12.95 8.42
CA GLY A 563 27.24 -13.25 7.75
C GLY A 563 27.06 -13.38 6.24
N LYS A 564 27.24 -14.59 5.71
CA LYS A 564 27.10 -14.90 4.28
C LYS A 564 25.72 -15.42 3.87
N GLN A 565 24.80 -15.56 4.82
CA GLN A 565 23.45 -16.05 4.56
C GLN A 565 22.46 -14.90 4.53
N GLU A 566 21.52 -14.99 3.60
CA GLU A 566 20.34 -14.15 3.52
C GLU A 566 19.13 -15.06 3.71
N VAL A 567 18.25 -14.72 4.64
CA VAL A 567 17.03 -15.48 4.92
C VAL A 567 15.85 -14.57 4.67
N ARG A 568 14.86 -15.07 3.94
CA ARG A 568 13.62 -14.36 3.67
C ARG A 568 12.45 -15.05 4.31
N THR A 569 11.60 -14.28 4.96
CA THR A 569 10.41 -14.77 5.66
C THR A 569 9.16 -14.06 5.18
N ILE A 570 8.04 -14.76 5.31
CA ILE A 570 6.70 -14.20 5.10
C ILE A 570 5.88 -14.47 6.35
N GLN A 571 5.12 -13.48 6.79
CA GLN A 571 4.18 -13.61 7.89
C GLN A 571 2.82 -13.09 7.46
N GLU A 572 1.90 -14.01 7.18
CA GLU A 572 0.49 -13.70 6.95
C GLU A 572 -0.18 -13.22 8.25
N HIS A 573 -1.31 -12.52 8.12
CA HIS A 573 -2.05 -12.01 9.28
C HIS A 573 -2.48 -13.15 10.23
N ASP A 574 -2.23 -12.96 11.53
CA ASP A 574 -2.47 -13.95 12.60
C ASP A 574 -1.78 -15.31 12.39
N GLN A 575 -0.79 -15.39 11.50
CA GLN A 575 0.04 -16.57 11.31
C GLN A 575 1.45 -16.36 11.89
N GLU A 576 2.11 -17.48 12.16
CA GLU A 576 3.52 -17.48 12.53
C GLU A 576 4.40 -17.11 11.32
N GLU A 577 5.56 -16.50 11.60
CA GLU A 577 6.53 -16.14 10.57
C GLU A 577 7.15 -17.40 9.94
N GLU A 578 6.98 -17.56 8.62
CA GLU A 578 7.47 -18.70 7.84
C GLU A 578 8.77 -18.34 7.10
N VAL A 579 9.81 -19.19 7.21
CA VAL A 579 11.01 -19.09 6.36
C VAL A 579 10.71 -19.64 4.97
N VAL A 580 10.54 -18.76 3.99
CA VAL A 580 10.15 -19.14 2.62
C VAL A 580 11.35 -19.43 1.71
N VAL A 581 12.49 -18.76 1.94
CA VAL A 581 13.74 -19.05 1.23
C VAL A 581 14.95 -18.62 2.05
N ALA A 582 16.04 -19.38 1.92
CA ALA A 582 17.35 -18.99 2.41
C ALA A 582 18.36 -19.07 1.26
N PHE A 583 19.28 -18.12 1.22
CA PHE A 583 20.35 -18.02 0.25
C PHE A 583 21.70 -17.99 0.95
N SER A 584 22.70 -18.61 0.31
CA SER A 584 24.10 -18.45 0.67
C SER A 584 24.84 -17.69 -0.43
N SER A 585 25.62 -16.70 -0.02
CA SER A 585 26.57 -15.99 -0.88
C SER A 585 27.90 -16.73 -1.04
N GLU A 586 28.06 -17.90 -0.42
CA GLU A 586 29.23 -18.73 -0.67
C GLU A 586 29.21 -19.22 -2.11
N ARG A 587 30.24 -18.83 -2.87
CA ARG A 587 30.54 -19.49 -4.14
C ARG A 587 30.65 -20.97 -3.81
N ALA A 588 29.85 -21.80 -4.48
CA ALA A 588 30.04 -23.24 -4.45
C ALA A 588 31.54 -23.47 -4.65
N GLN A 589 32.23 -23.96 -3.61
CA GLN A 589 33.61 -24.34 -3.75
C GLN A 589 33.59 -25.40 -4.84
N VAL A 590 34.00 -25.00 -6.04
CA VAL A 590 34.21 -25.94 -7.13
C VAL A 590 35.31 -26.84 -6.59
N SER A 591 34.91 -27.99 -6.08
CA SER A 591 35.77 -29.09 -5.67
C SER A 591 36.40 -29.67 -6.92
N GLY A 592 37.28 -28.86 -7.52
CA GLY A 592 38.06 -29.14 -8.70
C GLY A 592 39.51 -28.94 -8.32
N ASP A 593 40.12 -30.04 -7.92
CA ASP A 593 41.50 -30.25 -7.50
C ASP A 593 42.50 -29.95 -8.65
N THR A 594 42.50 -28.71 -9.12
CA THR A 594 43.52 -28.18 -10.02
C THR A 594 43.93 -26.81 -9.52
N GLU A 595 45.12 -26.77 -8.93
CA GLU A 595 45.90 -25.58 -8.60
C GLU A 595 46.03 -24.66 -9.84
N GLY A 596 45.00 -23.86 -10.13
CA GLY A 596 45.07 -22.75 -11.04
C GLY A 596 45.73 -21.57 -10.34
N ARG A 597 47.01 -21.70 -9.99
CA ARG A 597 47.80 -20.59 -9.42
C ARG A 597 47.71 -19.40 -10.37
N ILE A 598 47.33 -18.22 -9.87
CA ILE A 598 47.13 -17.03 -10.70
C ILE A 598 48.44 -16.74 -11.46
N ALA A 599 48.38 -16.89 -12.78
CA ALA A 599 49.56 -16.76 -13.61
C ALA A 599 50.01 -15.31 -13.60
N GLY A 600 51.32 -15.04 -13.56
CA GLY A 600 51.83 -13.66 -13.66
C GLY A 600 51.37 -12.95 -14.95
N ARG A 601 50.96 -13.69 -15.98
CA ARG A 601 50.47 -13.13 -17.25
C ARG A 601 49.02 -12.68 -17.21
N ASP A 602 48.28 -12.93 -16.13
CA ASP A 602 46.88 -12.54 -16.04
C ASP A 602 46.76 -11.01 -16.09
N ALA A 603 45.86 -10.55 -16.95
CA ALA A 603 45.58 -9.13 -17.11
C ALA A 603 44.87 -8.61 -15.86
N VAL A 604 45.32 -7.46 -15.36
CA VAL A 604 44.64 -6.76 -14.28
C VAL A 604 43.43 -6.04 -14.89
N ALA A 605 42.25 -6.30 -14.37
CA ALA A 605 41.03 -5.59 -14.74
C ALA A 605 40.97 -4.24 -14.03
N GLN A 606 41.26 -4.24 -12.74
CA GLN A 606 41.03 -3.09 -11.86
C GLN A 606 41.93 -3.13 -10.63
N VAL A 607 42.29 -1.96 -10.12
CA VAL A 607 43.04 -1.81 -8.88
C VAL A 607 42.37 -0.75 -8.01
N THR A 608 42.15 -1.09 -6.74
CA THR A 608 41.48 -0.25 -5.74
C THR A 608 42.42 -0.01 -4.57
N PHE A 609 42.70 1.26 -4.25
CA PHE A 609 43.54 1.65 -3.13
C PHE A 609 42.67 1.98 -1.91
N CYS A 610 42.93 1.31 -0.78
CA CYS A 610 42.09 1.36 0.42
C CYS A 610 42.89 1.76 1.67
N VAL A 611 42.18 2.32 2.65
CA VAL A 611 42.68 2.55 4.02
C VAL A 611 41.70 1.95 5.04
N GLY A 612 42.17 1.04 5.88
CA GLY A 612 41.41 0.49 7.00
C GLY A 612 41.89 1.05 8.35
N VAL A 613 40.99 1.16 9.32
CA VAL A 613 41.37 1.41 10.71
C VAL A 613 41.76 0.08 11.35
N GLY A 614 43.03 -0.05 11.73
CA GLY A 614 43.57 -1.21 12.43
C GLY A 614 43.06 -1.25 13.85
N GLY A 615 42.00 -2.02 14.09
CA GLY A 615 41.43 -2.25 15.40
C GLY A 615 41.13 -3.73 15.61
N GLU A 616 41.67 -4.25 16.72
CA GLU A 616 41.35 -5.51 17.42
C GLU A 616 41.86 -6.81 16.79
N GLY A 617 43.15 -7.07 16.97
CA GLY A 617 43.52 -8.44 17.36
C GLY A 617 43.16 -8.63 18.85
N PRO A 618 42.83 -9.86 19.31
CA PRO A 618 42.66 -10.12 20.73
C PRO A 618 43.99 -9.80 21.41
N VAL A 619 44.04 -8.67 22.11
CA VAL A 619 45.11 -8.40 23.06
C VAL A 619 44.89 -9.44 24.15
N SER A 620 45.70 -10.50 24.14
CA SER A 620 45.79 -11.44 25.26
C SER A 620 46.08 -10.60 26.51
N ARG A 621 45.04 -10.32 27.28
CA ARG A 621 45.14 -9.78 28.64
C ARG A 621 45.92 -10.80 29.45
N LEU A 622 47.21 -10.58 29.60
CA LEU A 622 47.98 -11.15 30.69
C LEU A 622 47.57 -10.37 31.94
N ASP A 623 46.94 -11.10 32.86
CA ASP A 623 46.46 -10.63 34.14
C ASP A 623 47.57 -9.93 34.92
N SER A 624 47.41 -8.62 35.13
CA SER A 624 48.09 -7.89 36.20
C SER A 624 47.18 -6.73 36.61
N PRO A 625 46.55 -6.79 37.79
CA PRO A 625 45.78 -5.68 38.32
C PRO A 625 46.72 -4.66 38.98
N GLU A 626 46.23 -3.42 39.07
CA GLU A 626 46.75 -2.32 39.89
C GLU A 626 47.90 -1.49 39.31
N GLN A 627 47.55 -0.53 38.45
CA GLN A 627 47.88 0.89 38.68
C GLN A 627 47.13 1.78 37.67
N GLU A 628 46.08 2.45 38.16
CA GLU A 628 45.46 3.58 37.47
C GLU A 628 46.45 4.75 37.50
N VAL A 629 47.03 5.07 36.34
CA VAL A 629 47.72 6.34 36.09
C VAL A 629 46.88 7.11 35.08
N GLU A 630 46.16 8.12 35.57
CA GLU A 630 45.49 9.12 34.75
C GLU A 630 46.52 9.85 33.88
N GLY A 631 46.41 9.71 32.56
CA GLY A 631 47.26 10.39 31.60
C GLY A 631 47.65 9.57 30.37
N SER A 632 46.76 8.71 29.85
CA SER A 632 47.05 8.04 28.58
C SER A 632 46.67 8.95 27.41
N CYS A 633 47.68 9.43 26.69
CA CYS A 633 47.54 9.95 25.33
C CYS A 633 46.70 8.94 24.53
N GLU A 634 45.52 9.32 24.06
CA GLU A 634 44.69 8.47 23.20
C GLU A 634 45.58 7.94 22.06
N ALA A 635 45.83 6.63 22.06
CA ALA A 635 46.67 6.00 21.07
C ALA A 635 46.04 6.28 19.69
N MET A 636 46.71 7.10 18.88
CA MET A 636 46.17 7.46 17.57
C MET A 636 45.84 6.19 16.78
N PRO A 637 44.67 6.12 16.12
CA PRO A 637 44.25 4.94 15.39
C PRO A 637 45.29 4.53 14.36
N HIS A 638 45.71 3.25 14.41
CA HIS A 638 46.67 2.71 13.46
C HIS A 638 45.99 2.47 12.11
N TYR A 639 46.25 3.32 11.12
CA TYR A 639 45.74 3.12 9.76
C TYR A 639 46.55 2.06 9.00
N ARG A 640 45.85 1.15 8.30
CA ARG A 640 46.43 0.15 7.38
C ARG A 640 46.12 0.53 5.93
N PHE A 641 47.15 0.57 5.10
CA PHE A 641 47.02 0.91 3.68
C PHE A 641 47.24 -0.32 2.83
N PHE A 642 46.26 -0.68 1.99
CA PHE A 642 46.32 -1.88 1.17
C PHE A 642 45.71 -1.64 -0.20
N VAL A 643 46.02 -2.53 -1.14
CA VAL A 643 45.52 -2.48 -2.51
C VAL A 643 44.82 -3.78 -2.86
N ILE A 644 43.62 -3.67 -3.42
CA ILE A 644 42.85 -4.78 -4.00
C ILE A 644 43.05 -4.76 -5.51
N ILE A 645 43.52 -5.87 -6.07
CA ILE A 645 43.78 -6.07 -7.50
C ILE A 645 42.77 -7.10 -8.00
N GLU A 646 41.92 -6.71 -8.94
CA GLU A 646 40.95 -7.56 -9.61
C GLU A 646 41.50 -7.98 -10.98
N THR A 647 41.48 -9.27 -11.29
CA THR A 647 42.01 -9.81 -12.56
C THR A 647 40.90 -9.99 -13.62
N ARG A 648 41.26 -9.91 -14.91
CA ARG A 648 40.36 -10.10 -16.06
C ARG A 648 40.32 -11.56 -16.53
N SER A 649 40.66 -12.53 -15.69
CA SER A 649 40.72 -13.93 -16.12
C SER A 649 39.34 -14.45 -16.53
N ALA A 650 39.26 -15.14 -17.67
CA ALA A 650 38.01 -15.70 -18.20
C ALA A 650 37.39 -16.79 -17.31
N ARG A 651 38.12 -17.28 -16.29
CA ARG A 651 37.68 -18.39 -15.43
C ARG A 651 37.18 -17.98 -14.04
N ALA A 652 37.52 -16.79 -13.54
CA ALA A 652 36.94 -16.20 -12.33
C ALA A 652 37.49 -14.79 -12.08
N ASN A 653 36.67 -13.91 -11.47
CA ASN A 653 37.13 -12.66 -10.86
C ASN A 653 37.94 -12.99 -9.61
N HIS A 654 39.26 -13.20 -9.77
CA HIS A 654 40.20 -13.32 -8.65
C HIS A 654 40.53 -11.95 -8.08
N HIS A 655 40.63 -11.89 -6.75
CA HIS A 655 41.00 -10.70 -5.99
C HIS A 655 42.33 -10.96 -5.30
N ILE A 656 43.26 -10.01 -5.42
CA ILE A 656 44.55 -10.09 -4.76
C ILE A 656 44.69 -8.89 -3.85
N VAL A 657 45.00 -9.12 -2.58
CA VAL A 657 45.28 -8.06 -1.61
C VAL A 657 46.78 -7.99 -1.38
N THR A 658 47.35 -6.80 -1.51
CA THR A 658 48.75 -6.55 -1.16
C THR A 658 48.88 -5.32 -0.27
N GLU A 659 49.64 -5.45 0.80
CA GLU A 659 49.93 -4.38 1.75
C GLU A 659 51.35 -4.50 2.30
N MET A 660 51.85 -3.41 2.88
CA MET A 660 53.07 -3.42 3.68
C MET A 660 52.66 -3.30 5.14
N LEU A 661 53.01 -4.31 5.92
CA LEU A 661 52.74 -4.40 7.35
C LEU A 661 53.68 -3.50 8.16
N SER A 662 53.34 -3.26 9.43
CA SER A 662 54.10 -2.39 10.34
C SER A 662 55.52 -2.89 10.64
N ASP A 663 55.78 -4.19 10.45
CA ASP A 663 57.10 -4.82 10.55
C ASP A 663 57.92 -4.70 9.24
N GLY A 664 57.39 -3.98 8.24
CA GLY A 664 58.01 -3.83 6.92
C GLY A 664 57.79 -5.00 5.96
N ALA A 665 57.11 -6.08 6.39
CA ALA A 665 56.80 -7.20 5.51
C ALA A 665 55.75 -6.82 4.46
N VAL A 666 55.94 -7.29 3.22
CA VAL A 666 55.00 -7.03 2.12
C VAL A 666 54.21 -8.29 1.78
N THR A 667 52.90 -8.26 2.01
CA THR A 667 51.99 -9.38 1.78
C THR A 667 51.47 -9.40 0.34
N TRP A 668 51.02 -10.57 -0.08
CA TRP A 668 50.35 -10.80 -1.36
C TRP A 668 49.46 -12.02 -1.19
N GLU A 669 48.20 -11.75 -0.90
CA GLU A 669 47.19 -12.75 -0.59
C GLU A 669 46.29 -12.88 -1.81
N GLU A 670 46.32 -14.06 -2.44
CA GLU A 670 45.42 -14.40 -3.55
C GLU A 670 44.12 -14.95 -2.95
N ASP A 671 42.99 -14.31 -3.29
CA ASP A 671 41.64 -14.58 -2.80
C ASP A 671 41.52 -14.73 -1.26
N PRO A 672 41.90 -13.71 -0.48
CA PRO A 672 41.83 -13.82 0.97
C PRO A 672 40.38 -14.04 1.42
N PRO A 673 40.12 -14.98 2.35
CA PRO A 673 38.76 -15.35 2.77
C PRO A 673 38.02 -14.20 3.48
N ASP A 674 38.76 -13.22 3.99
CA ASP A 674 38.26 -12.02 4.67
C ASP A 674 38.23 -10.78 3.75
N MET A 675 38.40 -10.93 2.43
CA MET A 675 38.46 -9.80 1.48
C MET A 675 37.25 -8.86 1.59
N GLU A 676 36.03 -9.40 1.60
CA GLU A 676 34.80 -8.60 1.70
C GLU A 676 34.71 -7.85 3.04
N HIS A 677 35.18 -8.47 4.12
CA HIS A 677 35.23 -7.84 5.44
C HIS A 677 36.28 -6.72 5.50
N ARG A 678 37.46 -6.92 4.88
CA ARG A 678 38.47 -5.86 4.73
C ARG A 678 37.94 -4.71 3.87
N ARG A 679 37.21 -5.03 2.79
CA ARG A 679 36.62 -4.05 1.87
C ARG A 679 35.52 -3.23 2.53
N SER A 680 34.64 -3.85 3.32
CA SER A 680 33.53 -3.16 4.00
C SER A 680 33.98 -2.22 5.12
N ARG A 681 35.08 -2.55 5.80
CA ARG A 681 35.66 -1.74 6.89
C ARG A 681 36.66 -0.68 6.42
N ALA A 682 37.06 -0.71 5.15
CA ALA A 682 38.05 0.22 4.62
C ALA A 682 37.40 1.38 3.88
N GLY A 683 37.95 2.58 4.09
CA GLY A 683 37.72 3.71 3.19
C GLY A 683 38.45 3.48 1.88
N MET A 684 37.73 3.54 0.76
CA MET A 684 38.34 3.54 -0.57
C MET A 684 38.94 4.91 -0.84
N LEU A 685 40.24 4.96 -1.14
CA LEU A 685 40.95 6.21 -1.43
C LEU A 685 40.99 6.53 -2.92
N ASN A 686 41.18 5.52 -3.77
CA ASN A 686 41.23 5.67 -5.22
C ASN A 686 40.94 4.35 -5.94
N HIS A 687 40.62 4.43 -7.23
CA HIS A 687 40.34 3.29 -8.11
C HIS A 687 40.84 3.54 -9.55
N VAL A 688 41.27 2.49 -10.24
CA VAL A 688 41.64 2.56 -11.67
C VAL A 688 41.32 1.26 -12.41
N THR A 689 40.69 1.37 -13.58
CA THR A 689 40.52 0.26 -14.53
C THR A 689 41.75 0.15 -15.44
N CYS A 690 42.34 -1.03 -15.48
CA CYS A 690 43.59 -1.28 -16.20
C CYS A 690 43.31 -1.86 -17.60
N LYS A 691 43.97 -1.31 -18.63
CA LYS A 691 43.81 -1.80 -20.02
C LYS A 691 44.87 -2.81 -20.43
N SER A 692 46.13 -2.56 -20.06
CA SER A 692 47.30 -3.30 -20.55
C SER A 692 48.26 -3.79 -19.45
N LEU A 693 47.87 -3.64 -18.17
CA LEU A 693 48.69 -4.06 -17.04
C LEU A 693 48.51 -5.56 -16.79
N ASN A 694 49.61 -6.30 -16.61
CA ASN A 694 49.57 -7.67 -16.14
C ASN A 694 50.06 -7.80 -14.70
N LEU A 695 49.69 -8.90 -14.06
CA LEU A 695 50.06 -9.20 -12.69
C LEU A 695 51.56 -9.30 -12.44
N GLN A 696 52.34 -9.73 -13.44
CA GLN A 696 53.79 -9.86 -13.34
C GLN A 696 54.44 -8.51 -13.08
N GLN A 697 53.96 -7.44 -13.72
CA GLN A 697 54.47 -6.08 -13.52
C GLN A 697 54.28 -5.58 -12.07
N LEU A 698 53.15 -5.94 -11.44
CA LEU A 698 52.89 -5.64 -10.04
C LEU A 698 53.70 -6.55 -9.10
N LYS A 699 53.82 -7.85 -9.42
CA LYS A 699 54.70 -8.78 -8.69
C LYS A 699 56.16 -8.33 -8.72
N ASP A 700 56.64 -7.81 -9.85
CA ASP A 700 58.00 -7.29 -9.98
C ASP A 700 58.22 -5.97 -9.23
N TYR A 701 57.17 -5.14 -9.07
CA TYR A 701 57.24 -4.00 -8.16
C TYR A 701 57.41 -4.45 -6.71
N ARG A 702 56.53 -5.36 -6.26
CA ARG A 702 56.57 -5.92 -4.92
C ARG A 702 57.95 -6.47 -4.58
N LYS A 703 58.59 -7.19 -5.51
CA LYS A 703 59.95 -7.73 -5.33
C LYS A 703 61.00 -6.67 -4.98
N ARG A 704 60.83 -5.39 -5.35
CA ARG A 704 61.78 -4.32 -4.99
C ARG A 704 61.75 -3.97 -3.50
N TYR A 705 60.67 -4.34 -2.81
CA TYR A 705 60.45 -4.11 -1.38
C TYR A 705 60.65 -5.38 -0.56
N VAL A 706 60.45 -6.57 -1.17
CA VAL A 706 60.78 -7.85 -0.55
C VAL A 706 62.31 -7.99 -0.42
N GLY A 707 62.82 -8.02 0.81
CA GLY A 707 64.25 -8.21 1.13
C GLY A 707 64.99 -6.96 1.62
N LYS A 708 64.37 -5.78 1.57
CA LYS A 708 64.86 -4.59 2.27
C LYS A 708 64.28 -4.56 3.68
N TYR A 709 64.86 -5.36 4.57
CA TYR A 709 64.37 -5.51 5.93
C TYR A 709 64.56 -4.19 6.71
N HIS A 710 63.51 -3.38 6.80
CA HIS A 710 63.42 -2.34 7.82
C HIS A 710 62.58 -2.92 8.96
N PRO A 711 63.13 -3.03 10.18
CA PRO A 711 62.44 -3.70 11.28
C PRO A 711 61.12 -3.04 11.69
N PHE A 712 60.87 -1.81 11.23
CA PHE A 712 59.61 -1.09 11.41
C PHE A 712 59.31 -0.24 10.17
N ALA A 713 58.13 -0.41 9.58
CA ALA A 713 57.61 0.50 8.56
C ALA A 713 56.72 1.54 9.21
N SER A 714 56.97 2.81 8.92
CA SER A 714 56.06 3.89 9.32
C SER A 714 54.76 3.81 8.51
N ALA A 715 53.67 4.37 9.03
CA ALA A 715 52.41 4.47 8.29
C ALA A 715 52.59 5.17 6.92
N SER A 716 53.54 6.11 6.84
CA SER A 716 53.92 6.77 5.58
C SER A 716 54.56 5.79 4.59
N ALA A 717 55.45 4.89 5.05
CA ALA A 717 56.04 3.84 4.21
C ALA A 717 54.98 2.85 3.71
N CYS A 718 54.04 2.43 4.58
CA CYS A 718 52.93 1.57 4.19
C CYS A 718 52.04 2.24 3.12
N LYS A 719 51.70 3.52 3.33
CA LYS A 719 50.95 4.33 2.37
C LYS A 719 51.70 4.48 1.04
N GLN A 720 52.99 4.75 1.06
CA GLN A 720 53.83 4.89 -0.14
C GLN A 720 53.90 3.58 -0.94
N TYR A 721 53.99 2.44 -0.28
CA TYR A 721 53.95 1.14 -0.96
C TYR A 721 52.63 0.95 -1.72
N ALA A 722 51.50 1.11 -1.03
CA ALA A 722 50.18 0.97 -1.62
C ALA A 722 49.92 1.98 -2.75
N GLN A 723 50.31 3.24 -2.55
CA GLN A 723 50.27 4.28 -3.59
C GLN A 723 51.13 3.91 -4.80
N GLY A 724 52.31 3.33 -4.61
CA GLY A 724 53.19 2.94 -5.70
C GLY A 724 52.64 1.79 -6.55
N ILE A 725 52.00 0.79 -5.93
CA ILE A 725 51.23 -0.24 -6.65
C ILE A 725 50.13 0.43 -7.50
N PHE A 726 49.38 1.36 -6.90
CA PHE A 726 48.27 2.05 -7.56
C PHE A 726 48.73 2.94 -8.73
N ARG A 727 49.80 3.74 -8.57
CA ARG A 727 50.39 4.58 -9.63
C ARG A 727 50.82 3.76 -10.82
N ARG A 728 51.45 2.60 -10.58
CA ARG A 728 51.82 1.65 -11.64
C ARG A 728 50.61 1.12 -12.38
N ALA A 729 49.53 0.83 -11.66
CA ALA A 729 48.29 0.39 -12.28
C ALA A 729 47.67 1.48 -13.19
N LYS A 730 47.84 2.75 -12.81
CA LYS A 730 47.44 3.91 -13.61
C LYS A 730 48.37 4.19 -14.81
N GLY A 731 49.53 3.52 -14.90
CA GLY A 731 50.53 3.77 -15.94
C GLY A 731 51.45 4.96 -15.65
N GLU A 732 51.43 5.50 -14.43
CA GLU A 732 52.34 6.54 -13.97
C GLU A 732 53.67 5.86 -13.60
N ILE A 733 54.56 5.71 -14.59
CA ILE A 733 55.89 5.12 -14.39
C ILE A 733 56.78 6.18 -13.74
N GLU A 734 57.19 5.97 -12.50
CA GLU A 734 58.37 6.64 -11.95
C GLU A 734 59.60 6.06 -12.66
N SER A 735 60.26 6.90 -13.47
CA SER A 735 61.53 6.62 -14.16
C SER A 735 62.65 6.29 -13.19
#